data_AF-A0A1W1CVX7-F1
#
_entry.id   AF-A0A1W1CVX7-F1
#
_cell.length_a   1.000
_cell.length_b   1.000
_cell.length_c   1.000
_cell.angle_alpha   90.00
_cell.angle_beta   90.00
_cell.angle_gamma   90.00
#
_symmetry.space_group_name_H-M   'P 1'
#
loop_
_entity.id
_entity.type
_entity.pdbx_description
1 polymer ?
#
loop_
_entity_poly.entity_id
_entity_poly.type
_entity_poly.pdbx_seq_one_letter_code
_entity_poly.pdbx_strand_id
1 'polypeptide(L)'
;MSAGTHTISFTLPAGLTLNTTTYLRARVSSNPSLNPTGYAVDGEVEDYAIKFGTPFNGIRGRFNIQRTNSALNAKDFALYTQIVGRDFNYHVVFYDENMTNEKQLVKVPVKIDLIDANRPMDAPLYTTYNYFSHTAPSSRIAILDPSDLNNIPATKEALFKITYAINANGTIAQQECDSNYKTCFESLIASSDGNRTNNAQDKFAIRPETFYIKIADGDKERMNSRTPNSKLKVASGYEYNLSMIATQYGGVSPAKGYSKDFNASFDFNNTGLINCADTSPIKQTIHYIDGIDNIPNFKHNNVGTYRLTQVTDENWTNIDKVDNDCIENNSSTSTNGDSKSGCNIALQLNPIDLVFYPDHFDVALTMKNLPNSGHNDFLYMMELNTTNNSVAIAFEGNITAQTQDNSTTKNFTAGCVATNLLLDLNATTVSVEGNNQNIHTIDGSDVNFSRVIRYNNNPNFELNNNLPRIGNIIPINANKFLDDNNGTMSLDMRYNLNKDTKKPINPIEVTFNRIDINSTEANSIAHDKINITSNTHTPKGNATFTNSVKNFYFARVVSDLNNYPRVNMTVSPLVRTPLNVDIYCRTDIPNYCKDRNVIANSNLSGTTREQNGWYLSINHNGQLDGNVTDLIPNHSNINLTPNPTPAGADDLMLDNGENGLESATFINCSNPTITVTIKTSPALAFEPSQYTVNCTNVDPSQWTGVGKTGNILSVKPKVNKSGKMDW
;
A
#
# COMPACT_ATOMS: atom_id res chain seq x y z
N MET A 1 72.63 53.45 -65.19
CA MET A 1 72.85 52.18 -64.44
C MET A 1 72.68 51.02 -65.40
N SER A 2 73.49 49.97 -65.32
CA SER A 2 73.22 48.71 -66.06
C SER A 2 71.99 48.02 -65.46
N ALA A 3 71.27 47.23 -66.26
CA ALA A 3 70.20 46.38 -65.75
C ALA A 3 70.74 45.42 -64.66
N GLY A 4 70.00 45.28 -63.56
CA GLY A 4 70.38 44.45 -62.41
C GLY A 4 70.02 45.10 -61.08
N THR A 5 70.25 44.36 -59.99
CA THR A 5 70.01 44.84 -58.62
C THR A 5 71.17 45.71 -58.15
N HIS A 6 70.87 46.92 -57.67
CA HIS A 6 71.85 47.86 -57.12
C HIS A 6 71.63 48.02 -55.62
N THR A 7 72.65 47.73 -54.81
CA THR A 7 72.61 47.95 -53.36
C THR A 7 73.11 49.35 -53.04
N ILE A 8 72.25 50.16 -52.43
CA ILE A 8 72.57 51.54 -52.03
C ILE A 8 72.58 51.63 -50.50
N SER A 9 73.66 52.16 -49.94
CA SER A 9 73.79 52.40 -48.50
C SER A 9 73.71 53.90 -48.22
N PHE A 10 72.91 54.29 -47.23
CA PHE A 10 72.79 55.67 -46.76
C PHE A 10 72.78 55.70 -45.23
N THR A 11 73.24 56.80 -44.66
CA THR A 11 73.17 57.02 -43.21
C THR A 11 71.79 57.49 -42.81
N LEU A 12 71.29 56.99 -41.69
CA LEU A 12 70.01 57.41 -41.15
C LEU A 12 70.08 58.84 -40.60
N PRO A 13 69.03 59.67 -40.76
CA PRO A 13 68.97 61.00 -40.18
C PRO A 13 69.11 60.98 -38.65
N ALA A 14 69.94 61.88 -38.11
CA ALA A 14 70.02 62.12 -36.68
C ALA A 14 68.67 62.70 -36.18
N GLY A 15 68.03 62.02 -35.23
CA GLY A 15 66.73 62.42 -34.69
C GLY A 15 65.57 61.46 -34.98
N LEU A 16 65.81 60.34 -35.69
CA LEU A 16 64.83 59.26 -35.76
C LEU A 16 64.56 58.69 -34.36
N THR A 17 63.31 58.76 -33.92
CA THR A 17 62.86 58.19 -32.65
C THR A 17 62.31 56.78 -32.86
N LEU A 18 62.60 55.86 -31.93
CA LEU A 18 62.07 54.50 -31.99
C LEU A 18 60.54 54.50 -32.01
N ASN A 19 59.96 53.54 -32.73
CA ASN A 19 58.52 53.34 -32.92
C ASN A 19 57.79 54.46 -33.69
N THR A 20 58.51 55.32 -34.41
CA THR A 20 57.88 56.27 -35.33
C THR A 20 57.84 55.73 -36.76
N THR A 21 56.73 56.00 -37.44
CA THR A 21 56.63 55.86 -38.89
C THR A 21 57.28 57.07 -39.54
N THR A 22 58.26 56.80 -40.40
CA THR A 22 58.89 57.80 -41.28
C THR A 22 58.71 57.37 -42.73
N TYR A 23 59.22 58.15 -43.67
CA TYR A 23 59.08 57.88 -45.10
C TYR A 23 60.45 57.88 -45.78
N LEU A 24 60.63 56.96 -46.71
CA LEU A 24 61.77 56.90 -47.63
C LEU A 24 61.29 57.23 -49.03
N ARG A 25 61.97 58.18 -49.69
CA ARG A 25 61.74 58.48 -51.09
C ARG A 25 62.92 57.99 -51.92
N ALA A 26 62.67 57.11 -52.87
CA ALA A 26 63.63 56.73 -53.91
C ALA A 26 63.38 57.61 -55.15
N ARG A 27 64.44 58.22 -55.69
CA ARG A 27 64.37 58.96 -56.96
C ARG A 27 65.43 58.42 -57.90
N VAL A 28 65.00 57.86 -59.03
CA VAL A 28 65.89 57.38 -60.08
C VAL A 28 65.72 58.30 -61.28
N SER A 29 66.81 58.86 -61.81
CA SER A 29 66.83 59.75 -62.97
C SER A 29 68.19 59.68 -63.66
N SER A 30 68.26 60.06 -64.93
CA SER A 30 69.56 60.27 -65.59
C SER A 30 70.29 61.51 -65.07
N ASN A 31 69.57 62.44 -64.41
CA ASN A 31 70.13 63.65 -63.85
C ASN A 31 70.70 63.37 -62.43
N PRO A 32 72.01 63.53 -62.19
CA PRO A 32 72.59 63.27 -60.88
C PRO A 32 72.17 64.32 -59.83
N SER A 33 72.28 63.96 -58.55
CA SER A 33 72.14 64.88 -57.41
C SER A 33 70.75 65.52 -57.25
N LEU A 34 69.67 64.78 -57.50
CA LEU A 34 68.31 65.25 -57.22
C LEU A 34 68.10 65.54 -55.73
N ASN A 35 67.47 66.68 -55.42
CA ASN A 35 67.00 67.00 -54.07
C ASN A 35 65.83 66.08 -53.66
N PRO A 36 65.47 65.99 -52.37
CA PRO A 36 64.30 65.23 -51.91
C PRO A 36 62.96 65.74 -52.49
N THR A 37 62.94 67.00 -52.93
CA THR A 37 61.80 67.68 -53.57
C THR A 37 62.20 68.27 -54.93
N GLY A 38 61.22 68.75 -55.70
CA GLY A 38 61.45 69.38 -57.01
C GLY A 38 61.32 68.42 -58.20
N TYR A 39 61.35 68.96 -59.41
CA TYR A 39 61.12 68.23 -60.66
C TYR A 39 62.30 67.31 -61.03
N ALA A 40 62.01 66.08 -61.45
CA ALA A 40 62.98 65.19 -62.11
C ALA A 40 62.63 65.15 -63.61
N VAL A 41 63.63 65.33 -64.46
CA VAL A 41 63.45 65.46 -65.93
C VAL A 41 63.06 64.13 -66.58
N ASP A 42 63.44 63.01 -65.96
CA ASP A 42 63.13 61.64 -66.37
C ASP A 42 63.22 60.67 -65.18
N GLY A 43 62.82 59.41 -65.40
CA GLY A 43 62.90 58.32 -64.43
C GLY A 43 61.66 58.19 -63.53
N GLU A 44 61.84 57.69 -62.30
CA GLU A 44 60.76 57.29 -61.37
C GLU A 44 61.00 57.82 -59.95
N VAL A 45 59.89 58.13 -59.25
CA VAL A 45 59.89 58.51 -57.84
C VAL A 45 58.94 57.60 -57.08
N GLU A 46 59.45 56.92 -56.07
CA GLU A 46 58.67 56.02 -55.21
C GLU A 46 58.77 56.45 -53.75
N ASP A 47 57.65 56.43 -53.05
CA ASP A 47 57.55 56.75 -51.63
C ASP A 47 57.16 55.50 -50.83
N TYR A 48 57.93 55.21 -49.79
CA TYR A 48 57.75 54.06 -48.92
C TYR A 48 57.57 54.53 -47.48
N ALA A 49 56.50 54.08 -46.83
CA ALA A 49 56.38 54.21 -45.37
C ALA A 49 57.29 53.19 -44.69
N ILE A 50 58.15 53.64 -43.78
CA ILE A 50 59.11 52.80 -43.05
C ILE A 50 58.95 53.04 -41.56
N LYS A 51 58.85 51.97 -40.76
CA LYS A 51 58.79 52.06 -39.29
C LYS A 51 60.14 51.70 -38.68
N PHE A 52 60.72 52.60 -37.91
CA PHE A 52 62.01 52.39 -37.25
C PHE A 52 61.83 51.88 -35.81
N GLY A 53 62.44 50.74 -35.46
CA GLY A 53 62.34 50.13 -34.12
C GLY A 53 62.97 48.74 -34.06
N THR A 54 62.95 48.12 -32.87
CA THR A 54 63.31 46.70 -32.69
C THR A 54 62.48 45.83 -33.63
N PRO A 55 63.02 44.73 -34.20
CA PRO A 55 62.23 43.79 -34.98
C PRO A 55 60.98 43.45 -34.17
N PHE A 56 59.82 43.52 -34.82
CA PHE A 56 58.56 43.12 -34.22
C PHE A 56 58.67 41.62 -33.93
N ASN A 57 59.15 41.27 -32.74
CA ASN A 57 59.05 39.91 -32.23
C ASN A 57 57.57 39.70 -31.98
N GLY A 58 56.86 39.30 -33.03
CA GLY A 58 55.42 39.14 -32.94
C GLY A 58 55.09 38.19 -31.80
N ILE A 59 54.01 38.51 -31.09
CA ILE A 59 53.65 37.82 -29.87
C ILE A 59 53.33 36.37 -30.20
N ARG A 60 53.97 35.44 -29.50
CA ARG A 60 53.71 34.01 -29.59
C ARG A 60 53.51 33.42 -28.21
N GLY A 61 52.61 32.46 -28.12
CA GLY A 61 52.26 31.81 -26.87
C GLY A 61 51.02 30.95 -26.99
N ARG A 62 50.49 30.53 -25.84
CA ARG A 62 49.32 29.66 -25.75
C ARG A 62 48.35 30.16 -24.70
N PHE A 63 47.07 29.96 -24.96
CA PHE A 63 46.00 30.19 -23.99
C PHE A 63 45.65 28.92 -23.23
N ASN A 64 45.22 29.08 -21.99
CA ASN A 64 44.64 28.03 -21.17
C ASN A 64 43.55 28.60 -20.24
N ILE A 65 42.79 27.72 -19.60
CA ILE A 65 41.81 28.07 -18.56
C ILE A 65 42.35 27.68 -17.19
N GLN A 66 42.04 28.48 -16.17
CA GLN A 66 42.31 28.19 -14.76
C GLN A 66 41.16 28.67 -13.86
N ARG A 67 41.10 28.15 -12.65
CA ARG A 67 40.18 28.63 -11.60
C ARG A 67 40.45 30.09 -11.23
N THR A 68 39.44 30.79 -10.72
CA THR A 68 39.61 32.21 -10.34
C THR A 68 40.48 32.44 -9.12
N ASN A 69 40.59 31.44 -8.25
CA ASN A 69 41.49 31.46 -7.11
C ASN A 69 42.93 30.98 -7.41
N SER A 70 43.26 30.69 -8.68
CA SER A 70 44.62 30.29 -9.07
C SER A 70 45.62 31.45 -8.94
N ALA A 71 46.79 31.18 -8.35
CA ALA A 71 47.87 32.17 -8.25
C ALA A 71 48.59 32.39 -9.59
N LEU A 72 49.18 33.57 -9.76
CA LEU A 72 49.96 33.91 -10.95
C LEU A 72 51.10 32.89 -11.16
N ASN A 73 51.27 32.40 -12.39
CA ASN A 73 52.26 31.38 -12.76
C ASN A 73 52.12 30.02 -12.03
N ALA A 74 51.03 29.78 -11.31
CA ALA A 74 50.85 28.54 -10.55
C ALA A 74 50.67 27.30 -11.45
N LYS A 75 50.17 27.50 -12.68
CA LYS A 75 49.83 26.42 -13.61
C LYS A 75 48.80 25.44 -13.04
N ASP A 76 47.89 26.00 -12.25
CA ASP A 76 46.78 25.27 -11.64
C ASP A 76 45.69 25.08 -12.68
N PHE A 77 45.86 24.07 -13.51
CA PHE A 77 45.01 23.81 -14.66
C PHE A 77 43.73 23.05 -14.31
N ALA A 78 43.70 22.40 -13.13
CA ALA A 78 42.57 21.63 -12.65
C ALA A 78 41.32 22.49 -12.48
N LEU A 79 40.28 22.15 -13.23
CA LEU A 79 38.93 22.64 -13.11
C LEU A 79 38.15 21.53 -12.40
N TYR A 80 37.94 21.67 -11.10
CA TYR A 80 37.23 20.67 -10.30
C TYR A 80 35.88 20.28 -10.92
N THR A 81 35.36 19.10 -10.57
CA THR A 81 34.01 18.68 -11.02
C THR A 81 32.97 19.79 -10.79
N GLN A 82 32.24 20.11 -11.85
CA GLN A 82 31.17 21.10 -11.84
C GLN A 82 29.80 20.46 -11.74
N ILE A 83 28.79 21.26 -11.37
CA ILE A 83 27.42 20.79 -11.12
C ILE A 83 26.48 21.49 -12.11
N VAL A 84 25.59 20.72 -12.74
CA VAL A 84 24.57 21.28 -13.63
C VAL A 84 23.72 22.30 -12.89
N GLY A 85 23.50 23.48 -13.49
CA GLY A 85 22.74 24.55 -12.86
C GLY A 85 23.57 25.46 -11.93
N ARG A 86 24.84 25.14 -11.68
CA ARG A 86 25.74 25.95 -10.84
C ARG A 86 26.72 26.72 -11.71
N ASP A 87 26.70 28.02 -11.55
CA ASP A 87 27.66 28.93 -12.16
C ASP A 87 29.07 28.68 -11.62
N PHE A 88 30.08 28.88 -12.46
CA PHE A 88 31.47 28.87 -12.01
C PHE A 88 32.32 29.83 -12.82
N ASN A 89 33.24 30.49 -12.12
CA ASN A 89 34.10 31.49 -12.71
C ASN A 89 35.42 30.85 -13.18
N TYR A 90 36.05 31.48 -14.16
CA TYR A 90 37.35 31.03 -14.66
C TYR A 90 38.19 32.19 -15.20
N HIS A 91 39.50 31.97 -15.25
CA HIS A 91 40.46 32.84 -15.91
C HIS A 91 40.82 32.28 -17.28
N VAL A 92 40.83 33.13 -18.30
CA VAL A 92 41.56 32.89 -19.55
C VAL A 92 42.98 33.42 -19.36
N VAL A 93 43.97 32.54 -19.44
CA VAL A 93 45.37 32.85 -19.12
C VAL A 93 46.26 32.66 -20.34
N PHE A 94 47.15 33.62 -20.60
CA PHE A 94 48.13 33.54 -21.67
C PHE A 94 49.53 33.27 -21.16
N TYR A 95 50.18 32.27 -21.75
CA TYR A 95 51.54 31.85 -21.45
C TYR A 95 52.46 32.03 -22.65
N ASP A 96 53.77 32.01 -22.41
CA ASP A 96 54.75 31.74 -23.45
C ASP A 96 54.49 30.39 -24.18
N GLU A 97 55.15 30.15 -25.31
CA GLU A 97 54.89 28.97 -26.16
C GLU A 97 55.09 27.63 -25.46
N ASN A 98 55.92 27.63 -24.41
CA ASN A 98 56.28 26.47 -23.60
C ASN A 98 55.44 26.36 -22.31
N MET A 99 54.40 27.19 -22.14
CA MET A 99 53.57 27.21 -20.92
C MET A 99 54.40 27.41 -19.64
N THR A 100 55.51 28.16 -19.73
CA THR A 100 56.45 28.31 -18.61
C THR A 100 56.09 29.48 -17.71
N ASN A 101 55.88 30.66 -18.29
CA ASN A 101 55.47 31.87 -17.58
C ASN A 101 54.28 32.52 -18.27
N GLU A 102 53.39 33.10 -17.48
CA GLU A 102 52.35 34.01 -17.93
C GLU A 102 52.97 35.24 -18.59
N LYS A 103 52.38 35.69 -19.69
CA LYS A 103 52.85 36.85 -20.47
C LYS A 103 51.72 37.85 -20.67
N GLN A 104 52.04 39.13 -20.60
CA GLN A 104 51.05 40.17 -20.85
C GLN A 104 50.66 40.20 -22.32
N LEU A 105 49.37 40.40 -22.56
CA LEU A 105 48.78 40.65 -23.86
C LEU A 105 48.06 41.99 -23.89
N VAL A 106 47.97 42.53 -25.10
CA VAL A 106 47.19 43.72 -25.42
C VAL A 106 46.59 43.56 -26.81
N LYS A 107 45.41 44.14 -27.03
CA LYS A 107 44.72 44.16 -28.33
C LYS A 107 44.41 42.80 -28.91
N VAL A 108 44.06 41.80 -28.10
CA VAL A 108 43.77 40.44 -28.58
C VAL A 108 42.34 40.04 -28.23
N PRO A 109 41.42 39.98 -29.22
CA PRO A 109 40.14 39.33 -29.02
C PRO A 109 40.29 37.81 -29.10
N VAL A 110 39.56 37.10 -28.24
CA VAL A 110 39.55 35.64 -28.15
C VAL A 110 38.12 35.13 -28.10
N LYS A 111 37.88 33.97 -28.72
CA LYS A 111 36.64 33.20 -28.59
C LYS A 111 36.88 32.03 -27.66
N ILE A 112 36.03 31.85 -26.66
CA ILE A 112 36.07 30.74 -25.73
C ILE A 112 34.82 29.89 -25.97
N ASP A 113 35.04 28.63 -26.31
CA ASP A 113 33.98 27.62 -26.43
C ASP A 113 34.15 26.57 -25.32
N LEU A 114 33.07 26.23 -24.63
CA LEU A 114 32.99 25.03 -23.81
C LEU A 114 32.33 23.94 -24.66
N ILE A 115 32.97 22.77 -24.78
CA ILE A 115 32.48 21.67 -25.62
C ILE A 115 32.38 20.37 -24.83
N ASP A 116 31.58 19.43 -25.33
CA ASP A 116 31.69 18.01 -24.96
C ASP A 116 32.82 17.37 -25.77
N ALA A 117 33.91 16.99 -25.11
CA ALA A 117 35.07 16.38 -25.74
C ALA A 117 34.78 15.00 -26.34
N ASN A 118 33.72 14.31 -25.88
CA ASN A 118 33.27 13.05 -26.47
C ASN A 118 32.42 13.27 -27.73
N ARG A 119 31.89 14.48 -27.92
CA ARG A 119 31.10 14.88 -29.10
C ARG A 119 31.60 16.19 -29.68
N PRO A 120 32.87 16.24 -30.14
CA PRO A 120 33.53 17.50 -30.49
C PRO A 120 32.98 18.17 -31.76
N MET A 121 32.09 17.50 -32.50
CA MET A 121 31.41 18.01 -33.70
C MET A 121 30.07 18.66 -33.39
N ASP A 122 29.54 18.48 -32.18
CA ASP A 122 28.31 19.12 -31.74
C ASP A 122 28.55 20.63 -31.51
N ALA A 123 27.46 21.39 -31.47
CA ALA A 123 27.53 22.80 -31.13
C ALA A 123 28.18 22.99 -29.73
N PRO A 124 28.98 24.05 -29.52
CA PRO A 124 29.50 24.35 -28.19
C PRO A 124 28.38 24.43 -27.16
N LEU A 125 28.64 23.87 -25.98
CA LEU A 125 27.76 23.97 -24.82
C LEU A 125 27.62 25.43 -24.38
N TYR A 126 28.68 26.22 -24.57
CA TYR A 126 28.73 27.64 -24.30
C TYR A 126 29.78 28.33 -25.18
N THR A 127 29.51 29.57 -25.57
CA THR A 127 30.43 30.40 -26.34
C THR A 127 30.43 31.82 -25.79
N THR A 128 31.62 32.37 -25.55
CA THR A 128 31.81 33.78 -25.21
C THR A 128 32.99 34.40 -25.94
N TYR A 129 33.03 35.72 -26.00
CA TYR A 129 34.06 36.51 -26.66
C TYR A 129 34.64 37.50 -25.67
N ASN A 130 35.97 37.50 -25.53
CA ASN A 130 36.68 38.33 -24.57
C ASN A 130 37.85 39.05 -25.23
N TYR A 131 38.36 40.08 -24.56
CA TYR A 131 39.35 40.99 -25.14
C TYR A 131 40.45 41.38 -24.13
N PHE A 132 41.70 41.10 -24.49
CA PHE A 132 42.87 41.61 -23.76
C PHE A 132 43.09 43.07 -24.14
N SER A 133 42.69 44.01 -23.27
CA SER A 133 42.74 45.45 -23.55
C SER A 133 44.15 46.03 -23.59
N HIS A 134 44.35 47.06 -24.42
CA HIS A 134 45.58 47.85 -24.42
C HIS A 134 45.71 48.78 -23.21
N THR A 135 44.59 49.26 -22.66
CA THR A 135 44.59 50.21 -21.53
C THR A 135 44.90 49.52 -20.20
N ALA A 136 44.81 48.19 -20.15
CA ALA A 136 45.14 47.36 -19.00
C ALA A 136 45.84 46.07 -19.46
N PRO A 137 47.14 46.14 -19.85
CA PRO A 137 47.90 44.96 -20.25
C PRO A 137 47.87 43.89 -19.15
N SER A 138 47.41 42.69 -19.48
CA SER A 138 47.26 41.60 -18.52
C SER A 138 47.64 40.27 -19.17
N SER A 139 48.12 39.33 -18.36
CA SER A 139 48.29 37.93 -18.78
C SER A 139 47.01 37.11 -18.62
N ARG A 140 46.00 37.65 -17.92
CA ARG A 140 44.77 36.93 -17.58
C ARG A 140 43.56 37.83 -17.61
N ILE A 141 42.42 37.25 -18.01
CA ILE A 141 41.10 37.89 -17.95
C ILE A 141 40.20 36.99 -17.11
N ALA A 142 39.51 37.58 -16.13
CA ALA A 142 38.51 36.88 -15.33
C ALA A 142 37.16 36.92 -16.03
N ILE A 143 36.53 35.76 -16.19
CA ILE A 143 35.15 35.63 -16.64
C ILE A 143 34.31 35.38 -15.41
N LEU A 144 33.54 36.40 -15.03
CA LEU A 144 32.80 36.50 -13.78
C LEU A 144 31.30 36.77 -14.01
N ASP A 145 30.84 36.59 -15.25
CA ASP A 145 29.47 36.92 -15.63
C ASP A 145 28.51 35.99 -14.88
N PRO A 146 27.64 36.51 -14.01
CA PRO A 146 26.79 35.65 -13.21
C PRO A 146 25.80 34.93 -14.11
N SER A 147 25.71 33.62 -13.95
CA SER A 147 24.76 32.72 -14.61
C SER A 147 25.05 32.39 -16.07
N ASP A 148 26.24 32.72 -16.58
CA ASP A 148 26.61 32.42 -17.97
C ASP A 148 26.73 30.91 -18.23
N LEU A 149 27.04 30.12 -17.18
CA LEU A 149 27.21 28.68 -17.23
C LEU A 149 26.13 27.89 -16.48
N ASN A 150 25.02 28.53 -16.10
CA ASN A 150 23.92 27.84 -15.39
C ASN A 150 23.12 26.86 -16.27
N ASN A 151 23.15 27.00 -17.60
CA ASN A 151 22.32 26.21 -18.51
C ASN A 151 23.08 25.10 -19.25
N ILE A 152 24.25 24.70 -18.73
CA ILE A 152 25.11 23.68 -19.35
C ILE A 152 24.60 22.28 -18.99
N PRO A 153 24.48 21.35 -19.96
CA PRO A 153 24.05 19.98 -19.68
C PRO A 153 25.13 19.18 -18.93
N ALA A 154 24.70 18.13 -18.24
CA ALA A 154 25.60 17.14 -17.66
C ALA A 154 26.47 16.54 -18.76
N THR A 155 27.79 16.57 -18.55
CA THR A 155 28.79 16.21 -19.54
C THR A 155 29.91 15.45 -18.84
N LYS A 156 30.32 14.29 -19.36
CA LYS A 156 31.38 13.47 -18.72
C LYS A 156 32.79 14.02 -18.92
N GLU A 157 33.02 14.67 -20.07
CA GLU A 157 34.30 15.29 -20.43
C GLU A 157 34.06 16.66 -21.08
N ALA A 158 33.87 17.68 -20.26
CA ALA A 158 33.81 19.06 -20.71
C ALA A 158 35.22 19.61 -20.94
N LEU A 159 35.41 20.38 -22.02
CA LEU A 159 36.69 20.95 -22.38
C LEU A 159 36.53 22.37 -22.93
N PHE A 160 37.34 23.30 -22.45
CA PHE A 160 37.41 24.63 -23.03
C PHE A 160 38.34 24.69 -24.26
N LYS A 161 37.91 25.41 -25.28
CA LYS A 161 38.66 25.74 -26.50
C LYS A 161 38.78 27.26 -26.65
N ILE A 162 40.00 27.76 -26.74
CA ILE A 162 40.28 29.18 -26.95
C ILE A 162 40.77 29.38 -28.37
N THR A 163 40.03 30.13 -29.18
CA THR A 163 40.36 30.45 -30.57
C THR A 163 40.76 31.92 -30.71
N TYR A 164 41.80 32.18 -31.50
CA TYR A 164 42.37 33.51 -31.74
C TYR A 164 42.98 33.59 -33.14
N ALA A 165 43.07 34.80 -33.68
CA ALA A 165 43.62 35.07 -35.00
C ALA A 165 45.17 35.07 -34.99
N ILE A 166 45.77 34.65 -36.10
CA ILE A 166 47.23 34.66 -36.32
C ILE A 166 47.57 35.28 -37.67
N ASN A 167 48.72 35.91 -37.76
CA ASN A 167 49.27 36.41 -39.03
C ASN A 167 50.08 35.30 -39.73
N ALA A 168 50.51 35.53 -40.97
CA ALA A 168 51.24 34.57 -41.81
C ALA A 168 52.52 34.04 -41.15
N ASN A 169 53.12 34.83 -40.26
CA ASN A 169 54.31 34.46 -39.50
C ASN A 169 54.02 33.64 -38.23
N GLY A 170 52.78 33.20 -38.02
CA GLY A 170 52.32 32.43 -36.86
C GLY A 170 52.27 33.22 -35.55
N THR A 171 52.35 34.55 -35.63
CA THR A 171 52.25 35.45 -34.46
C THR A 171 50.79 35.83 -34.23
N ILE A 172 50.42 36.08 -32.98
CA ILE A 172 49.04 36.45 -32.61
C ILE A 172 48.68 37.78 -33.28
N ALA A 173 47.56 37.80 -34.00
CA ALA A 173 47.05 39.02 -34.61
C ALA A 173 46.46 39.93 -33.55
N GLN A 174 46.68 41.23 -33.70
CA GLN A 174 46.27 42.25 -32.73
C GLN A 174 45.37 43.28 -33.40
N GLN A 175 44.23 43.58 -32.78
CA GLN A 175 43.29 44.60 -33.23
C GLN A 175 42.69 45.30 -32.01
N GLU A 176 42.51 46.61 -32.10
CA GLU A 176 41.77 47.34 -31.07
C GLU A 176 40.28 47.01 -31.20
N CYS A 177 39.67 46.56 -30.12
CA CYS A 177 38.24 46.28 -30.07
C CYS A 177 37.50 47.35 -29.27
N ASP A 178 36.31 47.71 -29.75
CA ASP A 178 35.31 48.42 -28.94
C ASP A 178 34.55 47.42 -28.05
N SER A 179 33.39 47.81 -27.51
CA SER A 179 32.60 46.96 -26.61
C SER A 179 31.96 45.73 -27.26
N ASN A 180 32.01 45.56 -28.60
CA ASN A 180 31.44 44.40 -29.28
C ASN A 180 32.53 43.39 -29.67
N TYR A 181 32.99 42.62 -28.69
CA TYR A 181 34.11 41.69 -28.85
C TYR A 181 33.85 40.57 -29.87
N LYS A 182 32.60 40.13 -30.04
CA LYS A 182 32.23 39.14 -31.05
C LYS A 182 32.49 39.65 -32.46
N THR A 183 31.96 40.83 -32.78
CA THR A 183 32.12 41.42 -34.12
C THR A 183 33.59 41.75 -34.38
N CYS A 184 34.29 42.26 -33.36
CA CYS A 184 35.73 42.49 -33.45
C CYS A 184 36.49 41.19 -33.76
N PHE A 185 36.23 40.12 -33.02
CA PHE A 185 36.83 38.80 -33.25
C PHE A 185 36.55 38.27 -34.65
N GLU A 186 35.29 38.28 -35.09
CA GLU A 186 34.89 37.76 -36.40
C GLU A 186 35.55 38.56 -37.54
N SER A 187 35.63 39.89 -37.41
CA SER A 187 36.32 40.75 -38.38
C SER A 187 37.82 40.49 -38.45
N LEU A 188 38.46 40.27 -37.29
CA LEU A 188 39.90 39.99 -37.22
C LEU A 188 40.20 38.62 -37.81
N ILE A 189 39.40 37.61 -37.49
CA ILE A 189 39.56 36.26 -38.07
C ILE A 189 39.41 36.30 -39.59
N ALA A 190 38.41 37.02 -40.11
CA ALA A 190 38.17 37.13 -41.55
C ALA A 190 39.27 37.89 -42.31
N SER A 191 39.99 38.80 -41.65
CA SER A 191 41.07 39.60 -42.23
C SER A 191 42.48 39.05 -41.94
N SER A 192 42.62 38.12 -40.99
CA SER A 192 43.88 37.48 -40.63
C SER A 192 44.25 36.35 -41.59
N ASP A 193 45.55 36.02 -41.64
CA ASP A 193 46.08 34.94 -42.48
C ASP A 193 45.69 33.53 -41.98
N GLY A 194 45.19 33.42 -40.76
CA GLY A 194 44.68 32.17 -40.20
C GLY A 194 44.20 32.33 -38.76
N ASN A 195 43.77 31.22 -38.16
CA ASN A 195 43.43 31.16 -36.75
C ASN A 195 44.12 29.98 -36.08
N ARG A 196 44.18 30.02 -34.75
CA ARG A 196 44.67 28.92 -33.93
C ARG A 196 43.70 28.69 -32.79
N THR A 197 43.52 27.42 -32.44
CA THR A 197 42.75 27.01 -31.27
C THR A 197 43.69 26.33 -30.28
N ASN A 198 43.54 26.66 -29.01
CA ASN A 198 44.18 25.95 -27.90
C ASN A 198 43.10 25.27 -27.07
N ASN A 199 43.25 23.98 -26.84
CA ASN A 199 42.46 23.27 -25.84
C ASN A 199 43.03 23.60 -24.47
N ALA A 200 42.14 23.77 -23.49
CA ALA A 200 42.57 23.81 -22.11
C ALA A 200 43.31 22.52 -21.74
N GLN A 201 44.23 22.62 -20.77
CA GLN A 201 45.03 21.48 -20.34
C GLN A 201 44.21 20.45 -19.56
N ASP A 202 43.07 20.87 -19.01
CA ASP A 202 42.21 20.04 -18.19
C ASP A 202 40.87 19.73 -18.87
N LYS A 203 40.36 18.53 -18.59
CA LYS A 203 39.02 18.08 -18.94
C LYS A 203 38.31 17.72 -17.65
N PHE A 204 37.11 18.24 -17.47
CA PHE A 204 36.37 18.06 -16.22
C PHE A 204 34.97 17.53 -16.46
N ALA A 205 34.37 16.89 -15.46
CA ALA A 205 32.98 16.47 -15.54
C ALA A 205 32.03 17.55 -15.01
N ILE A 206 30.86 17.61 -15.64
CA ILE A 206 29.69 18.35 -15.18
C ILE A 206 28.63 17.32 -14.80
N ARG A 207 28.32 17.19 -13.50
CA ARG A 207 27.41 16.16 -12.98
C ARG A 207 26.10 16.74 -12.42
N PRO A 208 25.02 15.95 -12.33
CA PRO A 208 23.88 16.26 -11.48
C PRO A 208 24.29 16.45 -10.01
N GLU A 209 23.51 17.21 -9.25
CA GLU A 209 23.74 17.46 -7.82
C GLU A 209 23.44 16.23 -6.96
N THR A 210 22.20 15.74 -7.02
CA THR A 210 21.65 14.62 -6.22
C THR A 210 20.53 13.94 -7.01
N PHE A 211 20.00 12.83 -6.49
CA PHE A 211 18.71 12.29 -6.93
C PHE A 211 17.55 12.84 -6.09
N TYR A 212 16.36 12.90 -6.69
CA TYR A 212 15.09 13.27 -6.08
C TYR A 212 14.02 12.27 -6.54
N ILE A 213 13.19 11.82 -5.60
CA ILE A 213 12.21 10.77 -5.82
C ILE A 213 10.84 11.35 -5.53
N LYS A 214 9.87 11.08 -6.40
CA LYS A 214 8.48 11.48 -6.23
C LYS A 214 7.58 10.29 -6.55
N ILE A 215 6.52 10.13 -5.75
CA ILE A 215 5.43 9.21 -6.04
C ILE A 215 4.10 9.96 -6.09
N ALA A 216 3.31 9.65 -7.10
CA ALA A 216 2.02 10.23 -7.39
C ALA A 216 0.95 9.15 -7.62
N ASP A 217 -0.30 9.54 -7.46
CA ASP A 217 -1.49 8.74 -7.76
C ASP A 217 -2.32 9.59 -8.73
N GLY A 218 -2.46 9.11 -9.96
CA GLY A 218 -2.86 9.95 -11.10
C GLY A 218 -1.93 11.17 -11.23
N ASP A 219 -2.55 12.35 -11.34
CA ASP A 219 -1.85 13.64 -11.46
C ASP A 219 -1.43 14.25 -10.11
N LYS A 220 -1.78 13.61 -8.99
CA LYS A 220 -1.57 14.18 -7.66
C LYS A 220 -0.28 13.63 -7.05
N GLU A 221 0.69 14.51 -6.84
CA GLU A 221 1.86 14.20 -6.03
C GLU A 221 1.45 13.85 -4.60
N ARG A 222 1.98 12.73 -4.10
CA ARG A 222 1.63 12.17 -2.80
C ARG A 222 2.75 12.30 -1.78
N MET A 223 3.98 12.07 -2.23
CA MET A 223 5.16 12.16 -1.39
C MET A 223 6.41 12.34 -2.25
N ASN A 224 7.41 12.96 -1.67
CA ASN A 224 8.73 13.10 -2.28
C ASN A 224 9.86 13.06 -1.25
N SER A 225 11.10 12.92 -1.72
CA SER A 225 12.29 12.77 -0.87
C SER A 225 12.69 14.03 -0.10
N ARG A 226 12.14 15.22 -0.39
CA ARG A 226 12.35 16.44 0.43
C ARG A 226 11.51 16.43 1.70
N THR A 227 10.52 15.56 1.82
CA THR A 227 9.67 15.44 3.01
C THR A 227 10.42 14.68 4.11
N PRO A 228 10.65 15.24 5.31
CA PRO A 228 11.33 14.53 6.40
C PRO A 228 10.53 13.32 6.89
N ASN A 229 11.21 12.22 7.27
CA ASN A 229 10.60 11.01 7.84
C ASN A 229 9.45 10.41 6.97
N SER A 230 9.62 10.45 5.65
CA SER A 230 8.63 10.10 4.64
C SER A 230 8.27 8.60 4.61
N LYS A 231 7.20 8.22 5.31
CA LYS A 231 6.51 6.93 5.13
C LYS A 231 5.20 7.14 4.37
N LEU A 232 5.03 6.46 3.24
CA LEU A 232 3.81 6.52 2.45
C LEU A 232 3.05 5.21 2.56
N LYS A 233 1.79 5.27 3.00
CA LYS A 233 0.90 4.11 3.00
C LYS A 233 0.23 3.95 1.64
N VAL A 234 0.48 2.84 0.96
CA VAL A 234 0.00 2.56 -0.41
C VAL A 234 -0.78 1.24 -0.45
N ALA A 235 -1.69 1.09 -1.42
CA ALA A 235 -2.46 -0.14 -1.62
C ALA A 235 -1.67 -1.14 -2.47
N SER A 236 -1.68 -2.41 -2.06
CA SER A 236 -1.04 -3.50 -2.78
C SER A 236 -1.81 -3.84 -4.06
N GLY A 237 -1.09 -4.06 -5.16
CA GLY A 237 -1.65 -4.25 -6.50
C GLY A 237 -2.13 -2.98 -7.19
N TYR A 238 -2.21 -1.84 -6.48
CA TYR A 238 -2.60 -0.56 -7.07
C TYR A 238 -1.44 0.12 -7.79
N GLU A 239 -1.76 0.75 -8.93
CA GLU A 239 -0.80 1.40 -9.82
C GLU A 239 -0.53 2.86 -9.40
N TYR A 240 0.75 3.19 -9.24
CA TYR A 240 1.24 4.52 -8.90
C TYR A 240 2.19 5.05 -9.98
N ASN A 241 2.38 6.36 -10.00
CA ASN A 241 3.35 7.03 -10.86
C ASN A 241 4.61 7.34 -10.05
N LEU A 242 5.71 6.65 -10.35
CA LEU A 242 7.01 6.86 -9.70
C LEU A 242 7.91 7.67 -10.63
N SER A 243 8.47 8.77 -10.13
CA SER A 243 9.45 9.59 -10.85
C SER A 243 10.78 9.63 -10.12
N MET A 244 11.85 9.44 -10.86
CA MET A 244 13.23 9.56 -10.41
C MET A 244 13.88 10.73 -11.16
N ILE A 245 14.47 11.68 -10.46
CA ILE A 245 15.01 12.91 -11.05
C ILE A 245 16.44 13.12 -10.57
N ALA A 246 17.41 13.19 -11.49
CA ALA A 246 18.75 13.69 -11.23
C ALA A 246 18.72 15.21 -11.31
N THR A 247 18.98 15.90 -10.20
CA THR A 247 18.64 17.32 -10.07
C THR A 247 19.76 18.25 -10.49
N GLN A 248 19.36 19.46 -10.90
CA GLN A 248 20.22 20.63 -10.97
C GLN A 248 20.52 21.17 -9.56
N TYR A 249 21.56 21.99 -9.45
CA TYR A 249 22.00 22.64 -8.22
C TYR A 249 20.88 23.42 -7.51
N GLY A 250 20.63 23.11 -6.24
CA GLY A 250 19.64 23.78 -5.39
C GLY A 250 18.17 23.50 -5.75
N GLY A 251 17.89 22.66 -6.76
CA GLY A 251 16.58 22.53 -7.40
C GLY A 251 16.00 21.11 -7.40
N VAL A 252 14.85 20.97 -8.06
CA VAL A 252 14.26 19.67 -8.47
C VAL A 252 14.13 19.55 -9.98
N SER A 253 14.63 20.53 -10.73
CA SER A 253 14.68 20.50 -12.18
C SER A 253 15.63 19.40 -12.63
N PRO A 254 15.31 18.65 -13.70
CA PRO A 254 16.18 17.59 -14.19
C PRO A 254 17.47 18.15 -14.82
N ALA A 255 18.58 17.45 -14.58
CA ALA A 255 19.88 17.74 -15.15
C ALA A 255 19.96 17.21 -16.60
N LYS A 256 19.64 18.07 -17.57
CA LYS A 256 19.71 17.75 -19.01
C LYS A 256 21.07 17.17 -19.39
N GLY A 257 21.12 16.26 -20.36
CA GLY A 257 22.34 15.54 -20.75
C GLY A 257 22.69 14.34 -19.87
N TYR A 258 22.12 14.23 -18.66
CA TYR A 258 22.32 13.05 -17.81
C TYR A 258 21.44 11.90 -18.30
N SER A 259 22.03 10.98 -19.07
CA SER A 259 21.35 9.78 -19.54
C SER A 259 22.09 8.52 -19.12
N LYS A 260 21.42 7.67 -18.33
CA LYS A 260 22.02 6.46 -17.76
C LYS A 260 20.97 5.51 -17.18
N ASP A 261 21.24 4.22 -17.34
CA ASP A 261 20.42 3.16 -16.76
C ASP A 261 20.99 2.67 -15.43
N PHE A 262 20.11 2.42 -14.46
CA PHE A 262 20.43 1.81 -13.17
C PHE A 262 19.48 0.67 -12.84
N ASN A 263 19.99 -0.36 -12.18
CA ASN A 263 19.13 -1.30 -11.48
C ASN A 263 18.95 -0.79 -10.06
N ALA A 264 17.70 -0.47 -9.70
CA ALA A 264 17.30 -0.06 -8.37
C ALA A 264 16.55 -1.19 -7.66
N SER A 265 16.65 -1.17 -6.33
CA SER A 265 16.00 -2.13 -5.45
C SER A 265 15.29 -1.37 -4.34
N PHE A 266 13.99 -1.62 -4.18
CA PHE A 266 13.30 -1.29 -2.94
C PHE A 266 13.41 -2.51 -2.04
N ASP A 267 14.31 -2.44 -1.08
CA ASP A 267 14.59 -3.55 -0.19
C ASP A 267 13.50 -3.63 0.88
N PHE A 268 13.11 -4.87 1.18
CA PHE A 268 12.18 -5.13 2.25
C PHE A 268 12.80 -4.70 3.59
N ASN A 269 12.14 -3.79 4.30
CA ASN A 269 12.54 -3.35 5.60
C ASN A 269 11.87 -4.23 6.68
N ASN A 270 12.64 -5.18 7.20
CA ASN A 270 12.21 -6.08 8.27
C ASN A 270 12.48 -5.54 9.68
N THR A 271 12.84 -4.27 9.85
CA THR A 271 13.19 -3.74 11.18
C THR A 271 12.00 -3.87 12.12
N GLY A 272 12.14 -4.72 13.15
CA GLY A 272 11.08 -5.02 14.12
C GLY A 272 10.05 -6.06 13.66
N LEU A 273 10.22 -6.65 12.48
CA LEU A 273 9.39 -7.72 11.94
C LEU A 273 10.18 -9.03 11.90
N ILE A 274 9.57 -10.13 12.36
CA ILE A 274 10.33 -11.37 12.65
C ILE A 274 9.94 -12.51 11.71
N ASN A 275 8.72 -12.53 11.18
CA ASN A 275 8.15 -13.70 10.48
C ASN A 275 7.47 -13.36 9.15
N CYS A 276 7.94 -12.34 8.42
CA CYS A 276 7.39 -12.04 7.09
C CYS A 276 7.75 -13.16 6.10
N ALA A 277 6.75 -13.78 5.47
CA ALA A 277 6.92 -14.91 4.57
C ALA A 277 7.68 -14.58 3.27
N ASP A 278 7.56 -13.34 2.78
CA ASP A 278 8.20 -12.88 1.55
C ASP A 278 8.90 -11.54 1.78
N THR A 279 10.23 -11.58 1.89
CA THR A 279 11.09 -10.42 2.07
C THR A 279 11.81 -10.02 0.77
N SER A 280 11.33 -10.51 -0.38
CA SER A 280 11.95 -10.23 -1.67
C SER A 280 11.89 -8.73 -1.98
N PRO A 281 12.98 -8.13 -2.49
CA PRO A 281 12.97 -6.73 -2.88
C PRO A 281 12.12 -6.48 -4.13
N ILE A 282 11.64 -5.26 -4.29
CA ILE A 282 11.02 -4.80 -5.56
C ILE A 282 12.16 -4.30 -6.45
N LYS A 283 12.41 -5.02 -7.55
CA LYS A 283 13.44 -4.65 -8.52
C LYS A 283 12.84 -3.74 -9.59
N GLN A 284 13.52 -2.63 -9.85
CA GLN A 284 13.11 -1.66 -10.86
C GLN A 284 14.32 -1.22 -11.66
N THR A 285 14.21 -1.17 -12.98
CA THR A 285 15.22 -0.50 -13.81
C THR A 285 14.84 0.96 -13.95
N ILE A 286 15.79 1.86 -13.68
CA ILE A 286 15.65 3.30 -13.83
C ILE A 286 16.36 3.70 -15.12
N HIS A 287 15.65 4.40 -16.00
CA HIS A 287 16.12 4.84 -17.31
C HIS A 287 16.18 6.37 -17.36
N TYR A 288 17.26 6.98 -16.86
CA TYR A 288 17.40 8.42 -16.94
C TYR A 288 17.58 8.85 -18.41
N ILE A 289 16.71 9.74 -18.86
CA ILE A 289 16.83 10.48 -20.11
C ILE A 289 16.77 11.97 -19.75
N ASP A 290 17.83 12.71 -20.06
CA ASP A 290 17.97 14.12 -19.69
C ASP A 290 17.69 14.42 -18.20
N GLY A 291 18.10 13.49 -17.33
CA GLY A 291 18.01 13.63 -15.88
C GLY A 291 16.66 13.24 -15.29
N ILE A 292 15.74 12.64 -16.05
CA ILE A 292 14.45 12.15 -15.51
C ILE A 292 14.12 10.74 -16.01
N ASP A 293 13.50 9.96 -15.13
CA ASP A 293 12.78 8.74 -15.46
C ASP A 293 11.37 8.80 -14.87
N ASN A 294 10.37 8.43 -15.66
CA ASN A 294 8.99 8.33 -15.24
C ASN A 294 8.53 6.90 -15.45
N ILE A 295 8.21 6.22 -14.35
CA ILE A 295 7.79 4.83 -14.31
C ILE A 295 6.27 4.86 -14.04
N PRO A 296 5.44 4.89 -15.09
CA PRO A 296 4.01 4.72 -14.93
C PRO A 296 3.70 3.29 -14.46
N ASN A 297 2.59 3.14 -13.75
CA ASN A 297 2.07 1.83 -13.31
C ASN A 297 3.01 1.07 -12.36
N PHE A 298 3.78 1.79 -11.54
CA PHE A 298 4.54 1.19 -10.46
C PHE A 298 3.58 0.54 -9.45
N LYS A 299 3.65 -0.79 -9.32
CA LYS A 299 2.83 -1.56 -8.39
C LYS A 299 3.61 -2.69 -7.75
N HIS A 300 3.11 -3.18 -6.62
CA HIS A 300 3.67 -4.32 -5.90
C HIS A 300 2.55 -5.22 -5.36
N ASN A 301 2.66 -6.53 -5.57
CA ASN A 301 1.62 -7.51 -5.27
C ASN A 301 1.84 -8.23 -3.94
N ASN A 302 2.36 -7.51 -2.94
CA ASN A 302 2.41 -7.98 -1.57
C ASN A 302 2.35 -6.79 -0.61
N VAL A 303 2.25 -7.08 0.69
CA VAL A 303 2.24 -6.08 1.76
C VAL A 303 3.57 -6.07 2.50
N GLY A 304 3.92 -4.96 3.13
CA GLY A 304 5.22 -4.80 3.77
C GLY A 304 5.75 -3.37 3.71
N THR A 305 6.85 -3.12 4.40
CA THR A 305 7.58 -1.84 4.30
C THR A 305 8.77 -2.03 3.38
N TYR A 306 8.93 -1.18 2.38
CA TYR A 306 10.00 -1.23 1.41
C TYR A 306 10.72 0.11 1.36
N ARG A 307 12.05 0.07 1.41
CA ARG A 307 12.90 1.26 1.37
C ARG A 307 13.74 1.23 0.12
N LEU A 308 13.78 2.34 -0.63
CA LEU A 308 14.70 2.44 -1.75
C LEU A 308 16.15 2.42 -1.21
N THR A 309 16.92 1.42 -1.61
CA THR A 309 18.33 1.31 -1.24
C THR A 309 19.21 1.81 -2.37
N GLN A 310 20.05 2.79 -2.03
CA GLN A 310 21.31 3.18 -2.67
C GLN A 310 21.39 3.03 -4.21
N VAL A 311 20.85 4.03 -4.92
CA VAL A 311 21.28 4.33 -6.29
C VAL A 311 22.43 5.35 -6.18
N THR A 312 23.66 4.88 -6.37
CA THR A 312 24.85 5.75 -6.42
C THR A 312 25.49 5.63 -7.79
N ASP A 313 25.75 6.77 -8.43
CA ASP A 313 26.61 6.84 -9.60
C ASP A 313 28.03 7.23 -9.17
N GLU A 314 28.96 6.29 -9.30
CA GLU A 314 30.37 6.49 -8.96
C GLU A 314 31.24 6.71 -10.21
N ASN A 315 30.64 6.65 -11.41
CA ASN A 315 31.37 6.56 -12.67
C ASN A 315 31.24 7.82 -13.55
N TRP A 316 30.29 8.72 -13.26
CA TRP A 316 30.05 9.90 -14.10
C TRP A 316 31.26 10.84 -14.15
N THR A 317 31.94 11.03 -13.02
CA THR A 317 33.08 11.95 -12.88
C THR A 317 34.43 11.23 -12.91
N ASN A 318 34.53 10.12 -13.64
CA ASN A 318 35.76 9.32 -13.66
C ASN A 318 36.99 10.12 -14.14
N ILE A 319 36.81 11.12 -15.01
CA ILE A 319 37.90 11.99 -15.46
C ILE A 319 38.51 12.75 -14.27
N ASP A 320 37.68 13.40 -13.45
CA ASP A 320 38.12 14.16 -12.27
C ASP A 320 38.61 13.25 -11.13
N LYS A 321 38.08 12.01 -11.06
CA LYS A 321 38.48 11.04 -10.03
C LYS A 321 39.93 10.61 -10.20
N VAL A 322 40.38 10.42 -11.43
CA VAL A 322 41.76 10.00 -11.75
C VAL A 322 42.75 11.12 -11.41
N ASP A 323 42.39 12.36 -11.68
CA ASP A 323 43.26 13.53 -11.52
C ASP A 323 43.15 14.18 -10.12
N ASN A 324 42.33 13.60 -9.23
CA ASN A 324 42.06 14.09 -7.87
C ASN A 324 41.40 15.48 -7.86
N ASP A 325 40.51 15.74 -8.80
CA ASP A 325 39.79 17.01 -8.97
C ASP A 325 38.36 17.00 -8.37
N CYS A 326 38.00 15.89 -7.74
CA CYS A 326 36.84 15.76 -6.87
C CYS A 326 37.18 15.00 -5.58
N ILE A 327 36.28 15.05 -4.58
CA ILE A 327 36.44 14.30 -3.34
C ILE A 327 35.95 12.87 -3.56
N GLU A 328 36.87 11.92 -3.61
CA GLU A 328 36.56 10.50 -3.84
C GLU A 328 35.61 9.93 -2.76
N ASN A 329 34.70 9.04 -3.18
CA ASN A 329 33.71 8.38 -2.32
C ASN A 329 32.80 9.34 -1.54
N ASN A 330 32.66 10.57 -2.03
CA ASN A 330 31.82 11.60 -1.42
C ASN A 330 30.79 12.05 -2.45
N SER A 331 29.57 12.37 -2.01
CA SER A 331 28.54 12.92 -2.89
C SER A 331 28.30 14.43 -2.67
N SER A 332 28.86 15.00 -1.59
CA SER A 332 28.57 16.38 -1.16
C SER A 332 28.84 17.41 -2.25
N THR A 333 28.02 18.44 -2.28
CA THR A 333 28.12 19.52 -3.26
C THR A 333 28.68 20.76 -2.60
N SER A 334 29.81 21.26 -3.11
CA SER A 334 30.37 22.54 -2.68
C SER A 334 29.45 23.69 -3.11
N THR A 335 29.32 24.71 -2.26
CA THR A 335 28.63 25.97 -2.61
C THR A 335 29.47 26.89 -3.51
N ASN A 336 30.78 26.65 -3.58
CA ASN A 336 31.71 27.42 -4.40
C ASN A 336 32.28 26.55 -5.54
N GLY A 337 32.22 27.03 -6.79
CA GLY A 337 32.76 26.37 -7.97
C GLY A 337 34.29 26.22 -7.99
N ASP A 338 35.00 27.05 -7.20
CA ASP A 338 36.46 26.98 -7.03
C ASP A 338 36.91 25.95 -5.97
N SER A 339 35.96 25.23 -5.36
CA SER A 339 36.17 24.21 -4.33
C SER A 339 35.68 22.83 -4.77
N LYS A 340 36.39 21.77 -4.38
CA LYS A 340 36.06 20.39 -4.77
C LYS A 340 34.67 19.99 -4.28
N SER A 341 33.89 19.40 -5.18
CA SER A 341 32.68 18.66 -4.84
C SER A 341 32.99 17.16 -4.82
N GLY A 342 32.10 16.35 -4.25
CA GLY A 342 32.23 14.90 -4.26
C GLY A 342 32.10 14.32 -5.67
N CYS A 343 32.80 13.22 -5.94
CA CYS A 343 32.75 12.53 -7.23
C CYS A 343 31.42 11.79 -7.47
N ASN A 344 30.77 11.31 -6.40
CA ASN A 344 29.61 10.44 -6.51
C ASN A 344 28.30 11.25 -6.66
N ILE A 345 27.35 10.74 -7.44
CA ILE A 345 25.96 11.23 -7.44
C ILE A 345 25.15 10.24 -6.62
N ALA A 346 24.54 10.67 -5.53
CA ALA A 346 23.73 9.82 -4.67
C ALA A 346 22.47 10.56 -4.21
N LEU A 347 21.49 9.84 -3.67
CA LEU A 347 20.38 10.45 -2.95
C LEU A 347 20.91 11.10 -1.65
N GLN A 348 20.95 12.42 -1.61
CA GLN A 348 21.34 13.21 -0.42
C GLN A 348 20.14 13.66 0.43
N LEU A 349 18.93 13.38 -0.05
CA LEU A 349 17.67 13.72 0.60
C LEU A 349 17.15 12.54 1.43
N ASN A 350 15.92 12.64 1.93
CA ASN A 350 15.33 11.58 2.72
C ASN A 350 14.94 10.39 1.83
N PRO A 351 15.25 9.15 2.24
CA PRO A 351 14.70 7.97 1.58
C PRO A 351 13.17 7.93 1.77
N ILE A 352 12.48 7.39 0.78
CA ILE A 352 11.03 7.15 0.86
C ILE A 352 10.82 5.69 1.28
N ASP A 353 10.09 5.50 2.37
CA ASP A 353 9.60 4.19 2.80
C ASP A 353 8.17 4.02 2.28
N LEU A 354 7.93 3.00 1.45
CA LEU A 354 6.61 2.61 0.98
C LEU A 354 6.06 1.49 1.86
N VAL A 355 4.92 1.74 2.50
CA VAL A 355 4.20 0.78 3.35
C VAL A 355 2.98 0.28 2.59
N PHE A 356 3.08 -0.93 2.03
CA PHE A 356 1.98 -1.56 1.32
C PHE A 356 1.02 -2.24 2.29
N TYR A 357 -0.26 -1.90 2.17
CA TYR A 357 -1.38 -2.56 2.84
C TYR A 357 -2.27 -3.29 1.81
N PRO A 358 -3.11 -4.25 2.24
CA PRO A 358 -4.09 -4.87 1.34
C PRO A 358 -4.97 -3.80 0.70
N ASP A 359 -5.43 -4.05 -0.52
CA ASP A 359 -6.42 -3.18 -1.16
C ASP A 359 -7.82 -3.48 -0.61
N HIS A 360 -8.14 -4.76 -0.41
CA HIS A 360 -9.43 -5.20 0.10
C HIS A 360 -9.32 -6.56 0.80
N PHE A 361 -10.44 -7.04 1.34
CA PHE A 361 -10.56 -8.37 1.93
C PHE A 361 -11.58 -9.19 1.14
N ASP A 362 -11.19 -10.40 0.75
CA ASP A 362 -12.16 -11.42 0.36
C ASP A 362 -12.76 -12.04 1.63
N VAL A 363 -14.09 -12.08 1.68
CA VAL A 363 -14.85 -12.58 2.84
C VAL A 363 -15.67 -13.78 2.36
N ALA A 364 -14.99 -14.90 2.20
CA ALA A 364 -15.57 -16.16 1.75
C ALA A 364 -16.22 -16.91 2.93
N LEU A 365 -17.30 -16.34 3.49
CA LEU A 365 -18.07 -16.94 4.58
C LEU A 365 -19.38 -17.55 4.08
N THR A 366 -19.70 -18.73 4.61
CA THR A 366 -20.96 -19.42 4.36
C THR A 366 -21.82 -19.44 5.62
N MET A 367 -23.12 -19.18 5.48
CA MET A 367 -24.08 -19.29 6.57
C MET A 367 -24.77 -20.66 6.52
N LYS A 368 -24.83 -21.35 7.66
CA LYS A 368 -25.52 -22.64 7.77
C LYS A 368 -26.29 -22.76 9.08
N ASN A 369 -27.36 -23.56 9.03
CA ASN A 369 -28.07 -24.01 10.22
C ASN A 369 -27.33 -25.21 10.82
N LEU A 370 -27.03 -25.15 12.12
CA LEU A 370 -26.51 -26.27 12.89
C LEU A 370 -27.59 -26.74 13.86
N PRO A 371 -27.84 -28.06 13.95
CA PRO A 371 -27.45 -29.06 12.95
C PRO A 371 -28.24 -28.85 11.65
N ASN A 372 -27.78 -29.43 10.55
CA ASN A 372 -28.57 -29.45 9.31
C ASN A 372 -29.61 -30.57 9.38
N SER A 373 -30.71 -30.30 10.08
CA SER A 373 -31.74 -31.28 10.43
C SER A 373 -32.83 -31.46 9.37
N GLY A 374 -32.64 -30.91 8.17
CA GLY A 374 -33.63 -30.94 7.09
C GLY A 374 -34.67 -29.81 7.14
N HIS A 375 -34.71 -29.05 8.23
CA HIS A 375 -35.34 -27.72 8.29
C HIS A 375 -34.26 -26.64 8.25
N ASN A 376 -34.44 -25.67 7.36
CA ASN A 376 -33.46 -24.61 7.11
C ASN A 376 -34.01 -23.22 7.44
N ASP A 377 -35.23 -23.14 7.98
CA ASP A 377 -35.97 -21.92 8.29
C ASP A 377 -36.04 -21.65 9.79
N PHE A 378 -35.72 -22.63 10.65
CA PHE A 378 -35.72 -22.44 12.11
C PHE A 378 -34.64 -23.24 12.85
N LEU A 379 -34.46 -22.91 14.13
CA LEU A 379 -33.69 -23.67 15.10
C LEU A 379 -34.27 -23.49 16.51
N TYR A 380 -33.93 -24.40 17.41
CA TYR A 380 -34.34 -24.29 18.81
C TYR A 380 -33.39 -23.39 19.60
N MET A 381 -33.98 -22.57 20.46
CA MET A 381 -33.25 -21.68 21.38
C MET A 381 -32.41 -22.51 22.35
N MET A 382 -31.17 -22.10 22.58
CA MET A 382 -30.33 -22.58 23.67
C MET A 382 -29.21 -21.60 23.99
N GLU A 383 -28.74 -21.61 25.23
CA GLU A 383 -27.51 -20.92 25.58
C GLU A 383 -26.30 -21.70 25.04
N LEU A 384 -25.51 -21.04 24.18
CA LEU A 384 -24.26 -21.61 23.66
C LEU A 384 -23.18 -21.58 24.74
N ASN A 385 -22.36 -22.62 24.77
CA ASN A 385 -21.10 -22.63 25.51
C ASN A 385 -20.03 -23.42 24.75
N THR A 386 -18.85 -23.62 25.36
CA THR A 386 -17.72 -24.27 24.69
C THR A 386 -17.95 -25.76 24.38
N THR A 387 -18.87 -26.43 25.07
CA THR A 387 -19.21 -27.84 24.87
C THR A 387 -20.55 -28.05 24.16
N ASN A 388 -21.50 -27.13 24.36
CA ASN A 388 -22.86 -27.17 23.82
C ASN A 388 -23.05 -26.03 22.81
N ASN A 389 -22.65 -26.28 21.56
CA ASN A 389 -22.74 -25.32 20.45
C ASN A 389 -23.22 -25.97 19.14
N SER A 390 -23.96 -27.07 19.26
CA SER A 390 -24.46 -27.89 18.16
C SER A 390 -25.76 -27.39 17.54
N VAL A 391 -26.54 -26.57 18.27
CA VAL A 391 -27.73 -25.89 17.72
C VAL A 391 -27.44 -24.40 17.61
N ALA A 392 -27.20 -23.90 16.41
CA ALA A 392 -26.81 -22.50 16.17
C ALA A 392 -26.90 -22.11 14.70
N ILE A 393 -26.94 -20.81 14.41
CA ILE A 393 -26.59 -20.30 13.08
C ILE A 393 -25.08 -20.10 13.03
N ALA A 394 -24.40 -20.76 12.11
CA ALA A 394 -22.95 -20.71 11.96
C ALA A 394 -22.53 -19.99 10.68
N PHE A 395 -21.52 -19.13 10.82
CA PHE A 395 -20.79 -18.47 9.75
C PHE A 395 -19.40 -19.07 9.71
N GLU A 396 -19.11 -19.85 8.66
CA GLU A 396 -17.85 -20.56 8.51
C GLU A 396 -17.20 -20.25 7.17
N GLY A 397 -15.88 -20.03 7.20
CA GLY A 397 -15.10 -19.82 5.99
C GLY A 397 -13.81 -19.06 6.24
N ASN A 398 -13.34 -18.33 5.23
CA ASN A 398 -12.07 -17.63 5.24
C ASN A 398 -12.24 -16.12 5.03
N ILE A 399 -11.36 -15.36 5.66
CA ILE A 399 -11.15 -13.94 5.39
C ILE A 399 -9.71 -13.80 4.90
N THR A 400 -9.53 -13.27 3.69
CA THR A 400 -8.24 -13.21 3.02
C THR A 400 -7.91 -11.77 2.61
N ALA A 401 -6.76 -11.29 3.04
CA ALA A 401 -6.20 -10.01 2.59
C ALA A 401 -5.72 -10.13 1.14
N GLN A 402 -6.22 -9.24 0.28
CA GLN A 402 -5.95 -9.27 -1.17
C GLN A 402 -5.42 -7.95 -1.71
N THR A 403 -4.66 -8.07 -2.79
CA THR A 403 -4.24 -6.95 -3.64
C THR A 403 -5.40 -6.50 -4.52
N GLN A 404 -5.27 -5.34 -5.18
CA GLN A 404 -6.29 -4.86 -6.13
C GLN A 404 -6.60 -5.89 -7.23
N ASP A 405 -5.59 -6.66 -7.65
CA ASP A 405 -5.71 -7.71 -8.66
C ASP A 405 -6.30 -9.04 -8.10
N ASN A 406 -6.89 -9.02 -6.90
CA ASN A 406 -7.47 -10.17 -6.17
C ASN A 406 -6.47 -11.29 -5.82
N SER A 407 -5.16 -11.01 -5.81
CA SER A 407 -4.16 -11.99 -5.36
C SER A 407 -3.99 -11.93 -3.84
N THR A 408 -3.84 -13.10 -3.21
CA THR A 408 -3.61 -13.19 -1.76
C THR A 408 -2.25 -12.59 -1.37
N THR A 409 -2.26 -11.70 -0.37
CA THR A 409 -1.04 -11.11 0.18
C THR A 409 -0.36 -12.09 1.12
N LYS A 410 0.95 -12.36 0.95
CA LYS A 410 1.67 -13.32 1.80
C LYS A 410 2.00 -12.76 3.18
N ASN A 411 2.28 -11.46 3.25
CA ASN A 411 2.84 -10.82 4.45
C ASN A 411 1.79 -10.18 5.37
N PHE A 412 0.49 -10.30 5.09
CA PHE A 412 -0.54 -9.77 6.00
C PHE A 412 -0.72 -10.72 7.19
N THR A 413 0.29 -10.80 8.04
CA THR A 413 0.36 -11.72 9.18
C THR A 413 0.82 -11.00 10.44
N ALA A 414 0.57 -11.62 11.59
CA ALA A 414 0.82 -11.07 12.91
C ALA A 414 2.29 -10.72 13.16
N GLY A 415 3.23 -11.55 12.67
CA GLY A 415 4.66 -11.31 12.77
C GLY A 415 5.21 -10.35 11.71
N CYS A 416 4.34 -9.79 10.88
CA CYS A 416 4.66 -8.88 9.79
C CYS A 416 3.82 -7.60 9.84
N VAL A 417 2.87 -7.38 8.91
CA VAL A 417 2.14 -6.10 8.79
C VAL A 417 0.62 -6.19 9.02
N ALA A 418 0.11 -7.30 9.58
CA ALA A 418 -1.31 -7.39 9.90
C ALA A 418 -1.72 -6.30 10.92
N THR A 419 -2.93 -5.80 10.73
CA THR A 419 -3.57 -4.81 11.61
C THR A 419 -4.92 -5.34 12.08
N ASN A 420 -5.54 -4.66 13.06
CA ASN A 420 -6.85 -5.09 13.54
C ASN A 420 -7.93 -4.89 12.48
N LEU A 421 -8.91 -5.77 12.47
CA LEU A 421 -10.12 -5.66 11.66
C LEU A 421 -11.33 -5.41 12.55
N LEU A 422 -12.33 -4.77 11.97
CA LEU A 422 -13.67 -4.66 12.51
C LEU A 422 -14.61 -5.48 11.63
N LEU A 423 -15.26 -6.48 12.23
CA LEU A 423 -16.32 -7.27 11.61
C LEU A 423 -17.67 -6.77 12.12
N ASP A 424 -18.56 -6.41 11.21
CA ASP A 424 -19.93 -5.99 11.49
C ASP A 424 -20.92 -7.00 10.90
N LEU A 425 -21.70 -7.64 11.77
CA LEU A 425 -22.79 -8.52 11.36
C LEU A 425 -24.07 -7.69 11.24
N ASN A 426 -24.45 -7.37 10.01
CA ASN A 426 -25.72 -6.72 9.72
C ASN A 426 -26.84 -7.76 9.74
N ALA A 427 -27.60 -7.77 10.84
CA ALA A 427 -28.78 -8.58 10.99
C ALA A 427 -29.91 -7.81 11.68
N THR A 428 -31.15 -8.14 11.34
CA THR A 428 -32.36 -7.55 11.91
C THR A 428 -33.17 -8.59 12.66
N THR A 429 -33.63 -8.25 13.85
CA THR A 429 -34.48 -9.12 14.68
C THR A 429 -35.91 -8.62 14.69
N VAL A 430 -36.88 -9.53 14.70
CA VAL A 430 -38.29 -9.22 14.89
C VAL A 430 -38.87 -10.11 15.98
N SER A 431 -39.36 -9.47 17.04
CA SER A 431 -40.00 -10.10 18.19
C SER A 431 -41.42 -9.54 18.41
N VAL A 432 -42.11 -9.97 19.46
CA VAL A 432 -43.43 -9.42 19.83
C VAL A 432 -43.33 -7.96 20.28
N GLU A 433 -42.15 -7.52 20.72
CA GLU A 433 -41.84 -6.14 21.08
C GLU A 433 -41.56 -5.25 19.86
N GLY A 434 -41.37 -5.85 18.68
CA GLY A 434 -41.16 -5.16 17.41
C GLY A 434 -39.78 -5.40 16.79
N ASN A 435 -39.39 -4.52 15.87
CA ASN A 435 -38.15 -4.66 15.10
C ASN A 435 -36.95 -4.13 15.90
N ASN A 436 -35.89 -4.94 15.99
CA ASN A 436 -34.62 -4.63 16.67
C ASN A 436 -34.78 -4.15 18.12
N GLN A 437 -35.83 -4.62 18.80
CA GLN A 437 -36.05 -4.35 20.23
C GLN A 437 -35.36 -5.40 21.10
N ASN A 438 -35.24 -5.10 22.39
CA ASN A 438 -34.80 -6.09 23.38
C ASN A 438 -35.86 -7.20 23.47
N ILE A 439 -35.40 -8.44 23.64
CA ILE A 439 -36.25 -9.62 23.68
C ILE A 439 -36.50 -9.98 25.13
N HIS A 440 -37.74 -10.31 25.48
CA HIS A 440 -38.08 -10.76 26.81
C HIS A 440 -38.78 -12.13 26.77
N THR A 441 -38.72 -12.83 27.90
CA THR A 441 -39.63 -13.94 28.18
C THR A 441 -41.06 -13.43 28.32
N ILE A 442 -42.04 -14.33 28.30
CA ILE A 442 -43.46 -13.94 28.48
C ILE A 442 -43.76 -13.24 29.81
N ASP A 443 -42.90 -13.42 30.82
CA ASP A 443 -43.02 -12.79 32.13
C ASP A 443 -42.15 -11.52 32.25
N GLY A 444 -41.55 -11.05 31.15
CA GLY A 444 -40.80 -9.79 31.08
C GLY A 444 -39.34 -9.86 31.51
N SER A 445 -38.72 -11.04 31.57
CA SER A 445 -37.27 -11.15 31.87
C SER A 445 -36.43 -11.00 30.60
N ASP A 446 -35.33 -10.26 30.67
CA ASP A 446 -34.43 -10.03 29.53
C ASP A 446 -33.85 -11.33 28.95
N VAL A 447 -33.78 -11.40 27.62
CA VAL A 447 -33.20 -12.51 26.86
C VAL A 447 -32.09 -11.98 25.97
N ASN A 448 -30.91 -12.57 26.12
CA ASN A 448 -29.73 -12.25 25.32
C ASN A 448 -29.45 -13.31 24.27
N PHE A 449 -28.74 -12.91 23.22
CA PHE A 449 -28.04 -13.84 22.34
C PHE A 449 -26.76 -14.34 22.99
N SER A 450 -26.39 -15.56 22.63
CA SER A 450 -25.05 -16.09 22.83
C SER A 450 -24.33 -16.22 21.48
N ARG A 451 -23.03 -15.94 21.52
CA ARG A 451 -22.10 -16.10 20.42
C ARG A 451 -20.88 -16.88 20.88
N VAL A 452 -20.46 -17.83 20.07
CA VAL A 452 -19.14 -18.44 20.17
C VAL A 452 -18.36 -18.14 18.89
N ILE A 453 -17.08 -17.81 19.01
CA ILE A 453 -16.21 -17.53 17.87
C ILE A 453 -14.87 -18.23 18.04
N ARG A 454 -14.35 -18.81 16.97
CA ARG A 454 -12.97 -19.32 16.92
C ARG A 454 -12.32 -18.95 15.61
N TYR A 455 -10.99 -18.87 15.65
CA TYR A 455 -10.16 -18.51 14.51
C TYR A 455 -9.18 -19.63 14.24
N ASN A 456 -8.90 -19.91 12.96
CA ASN A 456 -7.91 -20.89 12.51
C ASN A 456 -8.06 -22.27 13.16
N ASN A 457 -9.31 -22.76 13.25
CA ASN A 457 -9.64 -24.07 13.82
C ASN A 457 -9.11 -24.27 15.26
N ASN A 458 -8.91 -23.19 16.02
CA ASN A 458 -8.59 -23.31 17.44
C ASN A 458 -9.65 -24.19 18.13
N PRO A 459 -9.25 -25.21 18.91
CA PRO A 459 -10.20 -26.09 19.57
C PRO A 459 -11.13 -25.35 20.54
N ASN A 460 -10.70 -24.20 21.06
CA ASN A 460 -11.44 -23.42 22.04
C ASN A 460 -12.18 -22.26 21.38
N PHE A 461 -13.48 -22.17 21.68
CA PHE A 461 -14.30 -21.02 21.33
C PHE A 461 -14.17 -19.89 22.37
N GLU A 462 -14.10 -18.65 21.88
CA GLU A 462 -14.32 -17.45 22.67
C GLU A 462 -15.85 -17.24 22.81
N LEU A 463 -16.35 -17.23 24.06
CA LEU A 463 -17.78 -17.15 24.38
C LEU A 463 -18.20 -15.71 24.75
N ASN A 464 -19.36 -15.28 24.27
CA ASN A 464 -20.11 -14.16 24.80
C ASN A 464 -21.60 -14.51 24.86
N ASN A 465 -22.16 -14.67 26.06
CA ASN A 465 -23.56 -15.03 26.29
C ASN A 465 -24.43 -13.84 26.74
N ASN A 466 -23.91 -12.61 26.68
CA ASN A 466 -24.60 -11.42 27.20
C ASN A 466 -24.80 -10.36 26.10
N LEU A 467 -25.24 -10.79 24.92
CA LEU A 467 -25.49 -9.92 23.76
C LEU A 467 -26.97 -9.53 23.71
N PRO A 468 -27.37 -8.32 24.12
CA PRO A 468 -28.78 -7.90 24.06
C PRO A 468 -29.31 -7.79 22.62
N ARG A 469 -28.40 -7.69 21.64
CA ARG A 469 -28.69 -7.69 20.21
C ARG A 469 -27.66 -8.50 19.45
N ILE A 470 -28.09 -9.06 18.32
CA ILE A 470 -27.23 -9.88 17.46
C ILE A 470 -26.19 -9.04 16.71
N GLY A 471 -26.57 -7.84 16.27
CA GLY A 471 -25.69 -6.90 15.57
C GLY A 471 -24.77 -6.19 16.55
N ASN A 472 -23.48 -6.50 16.48
CA ASN A 472 -22.42 -5.87 17.26
C ASN A 472 -21.10 -5.95 16.50
N ILE A 473 -20.31 -4.88 16.58
CA ILE A 473 -18.97 -4.84 15.99
C ILE A 473 -18.05 -5.79 16.77
N ILE A 474 -17.37 -6.67 16.05
CA ILE A 474 -16.43 -7.66 16.59
C ILE A 474 -15.01 -7.23 16.19
N PRO A 475 -14.16 -6.84 17.14
CA PRO A 475 -12.75 -6.62 16.85
C PRO A 475 -12.05 -7.96 16.61
N ILE A 476 -11.36 -8.07 15.48
CA ILE A 476 -10.49 -9.21 15.17
C ILE A 476 -9.06 -8.69 15.24
N ASN A 477 -8.33 -9.15 16.24
CA ASN A 477 -6.97 -8.69 16.48
C ASN A 477 -6.02 -9.18 15.38
N ALA A 478 -4.99 -8.39 15.06
CA ALA A 478 -3.96 -8.73 14.07
C ALA A 478 -3.34 -10.13 14.29
N ASN A 479 -3.23 -10.56 15.55
CA ASN A 479 -2.67 -11.87 15.93
C ASN A 479 -3.48 -13.08 15.44
N LYS A 480 -4.68 -12.89 14.91
CA LYS A 480 -5.48 -13.96 14.30
C LYS A 480 -5.05 -14.27 12.86
N PHE A 481 -4.27 -13.40 12.21
CA PHE A 481 -3.62 -13.73 10.93
C PHE A 481 -2.27 -14.40 11.21
N LEU A 482 -2.28 -15.72 11.36
CA LEU A 482 -1.09 -16.50 11.66
C LEU A 482 -0.07 -16.42 10.51
N ASP A 483 1.22 -16.43 10.86
CA ASP A 483 2.31 -16.30 9.88
C ASP A 483 2.29 -17.41 8.82
N ASP A 484 1.89 -18.63 9.19
CA ASP A 484 1.81 -19.78 8.28
C ASP A 484 0.64 -19.69 7.28
N ASN A 485 -0.31 -18.78 7.48
CA ASN A 485 -1.55 -18.70 6.70
C ASN A 485 -1.55 -17.63 5.60
N ASN A 486 -0.41 -16.98 5.31
CA ASN A 486 -0.21 -16.09 4.16
C ASN A 486 -1.39 -15.11 3.93
N GLY A 487 -1.70 -14.25 4.90
CA GLY A 487 -2.78 -13.26 4.76
C GLY A 487 -4.20 -13.81 4.83
N THR A 488 -4.39 -15.09 5.14
CA THR A 488 -5.69 -15.72 5.32
C THR A 488 -5.95 -16.09 6.78
N MET A 489 -7.19 -15.93 7.22
CA MET A 489 -7.65 -16.38 8.52
C MET A 489 -8.97 -17.15 8.35
N SER A 490 -9.06 -18.34 8.95
CA SER A 490 -10.33 -19.07 9.01
C SER A 490 -11.16 -18.58 10.20
N LEU A 491 -12.47 -18.44 9.99
CA LEU A 491 -13.46 -17.99 10.97
C LEU A 491 -14.57 -19.04 11.11
N ASP A 492 -14.93 -19.40 12.34
CA ASP A 492 -16.17 -20.12 12.69
C ASP A 492 -16.84 -19.35 13.82
N MET A 493 -17.95 -18.70 13.48
CA MET A 493 -18.73 -17.85 14.37
C MET A 493 -20.16 -18.36 14.43
N ARG A 494 -20.67 -18.62 15.64
CA ARG A 494 -22.00 -19.21 15.83
C ARG A 494 -22.85 -18.39 16.78
N TYR A 495 -24.14 -18.32 16.49
CA TYR A 495 -25.13 -17.58 17.27
C TYR A 495 -26.33 -18.44 17.65
N ASN A 496 -26.82 -18.25 18.87
CA ASN A 496 -28.15 -18.68 19.29
C ASN A 496 -28.76 -17.67 20.28
N LEU A 497 -30.04 -17.81 20.59
CA LEU A 497 -30.76 -17.06 21.60
C LEU A 497 -30.79 -17.86 22.91
N ASN A 498 -30.38 -17.23 24.01
CA ASN A 498 -30.34 -17.89 25.31
C ASN A 498 -31.74 -18.28 25.74
N LYS A 499 -31.83 -19.47 26.34
CA LYS A 499 -33.10 -20.04 26.76
C LYS A 499 -33.22 -20.00 28.27
N ASP A 500 -34.25 -19.36 28.78
CA ASP A 500 -34.70 -19.55 30.17
C ASP A 500 -35.49 -20.86 30.25
N THR A 501 -35.02 -21.86 30.98
CA THR A 501 -35.67 -23.17 31.01
C THR A 501 -37.04 -23.14 31.71
N LYS A 502 -37.39 -22.10 32.44
CA LYS A 502 -38.66 -22.00 33.18
C LYS A 502 -39.68 -21.12 32.48
N LYS A 503 -39.21 -20.15 31.69
CA LYS A 503 -40.04 -19.10 31.11
C LYS A 503 -40.02 -19.15 29.58
N PRO A 504 -41.16 -19.46 28.95
CA PRO A 504 -41.24 -19.47 27.49
C PRO A 504 -40.91 -18.11 26.86
N ILE A 505 -40.42 -18.16 25.64
CA ILE A 505 -40.10 -17.01 24.80
C ILE A 505 -40.87 -17.18 23.50
N ASN A 506 -41.53 -16.12 23.03
CA ASN A 506 -42.21 -16.17 21.73
C ASN A 506 -41.18 -16.32 20.59
N PRO A 507 -41.57 -16.89 19.43
CA PRO A 507 -40.66 -17.04 18.30
C PRO A 507 -39.97 -15.73 17.92
N ILE A 508 -38.68 -15.79 17.64
CA ILE A 508 -37.90 -14.62 17.20
C ILE A 508 -37.43 -14.86 15.77
N GLU A 509 -37.77 -13.95 14.87
CA GLU A 509 -37.23 -13.99 13.51
C GLU A 509 -35.95 -13.17 13.44
N VAL A 510 -34.92 -13.71 12.80
CA VAL A 510 -33.66 -13.02 12.53
C VAL A 510 -33.38 -13.09 11.04
N THR A 511 -33.17 -11.94 10.42
CA THR A 511 -32.71 -11.84 9.04
C THR A 511 -31.24 -11.44 9.02
N PHE A 512 -30.38 -12.30 8.49
CA PHE A 512 -28.95 -12.09 8.35
C PHE A 512 -28.61 -11.46 6.99
N ASN A 513 -28.46 -10.15 6.94
CA ASN A 513 -28.33 -9.42 5.67
C ASN A 513 -26.95 -9.63 5.03
N ARG A 514 -25.89 -9.35 5.80
CA ARG A 514 -24.49 -9.47 5.36
C ARG A 514 -23.50 -9.38 6.52
N ILE A 515 -22.26 -9.78 6.28
CA ILE A 515 -21.10 -9.45 7.13
C ILE A 515 -20.24 -8.45 6.37
N ASP A 516 -19.89 -7.34 7.00
CA ASP A 516 -18.93 -6.36 6.49
C ASP A 516 -17.64 -6.41 7.32
N ILE A 517 -16.49 -6.30 6.66
CA ILE A 517 -15.17 -6.27 7.30
C ILE A 517 -14.39 -5.06 6.80
N ASN A 518 -13.66 -4.39 7.69
CA ASN A 518 -12.71 -3.35 7.32
C ASN A 518 -11.51 -3.27 8.27
N SER A 519 -10.41 -2.66 7.82
CA SER A 519 -9.29 -2.27 8.69
C SER A 519 -8.95 -0.79 8.50
N THR A 520 -9.35 0.05 9.45
CA THR A 520 -9.05 1.49 9.42
C THR A 520 -7.55 1.79 9.64
N GLU A 521 -6.83 0.87 10.29
CA GLU A 521 -5.38 0.98 10.56
C GLU A 521 -4.54 0.72 9.30
N ALA A 522 -4.97 -0.22 8.46
CA ALA A 522 -4.35 -0.56 7.15
C ALA A 522 -4.81 0.37 6.02
N ASN A 523 -5.09 1.64 6.33
CA ASN A 523 -5.46 2.61 5.31
C ASN A 523 -4.32 2.94 4.36
N SER A 524 -4.65 3.41 3.17
CA SER A 524 -3.69 3.82 2.15
C SER A 524 -4.17 5.04 1.37
N ILE A 525 -3.24 5.68 0.66
CA ILE A 525 -3.55 6.71 -0.33
C ILE A 525 -3.59 6.05 -1.71
N ALA A 526 -4.75 5.54 -2.08
CA ALA A 526 -5.02 4.92 -3.37
C ALA A 526 -6.35 5.44 -3.90
N HIS A 527 -6.67 5.12 -5.16
CA HIS A 527 -7.95 5.42 -5.80
C HIS A 527 -8.30 6.92 -5.78
N ASP A 528 -7.30 7.78 -6.05
CA ASP A 528 -7.42 9.24 -6.09
C ASP A 528 -7.84 9.92 -4.78
N LYS A 529 -7.86 9.18 -3.66
CA LYS A 529 -8.32 9.68 -2.35
C LYS A 529 -7.29 10.61 -1.70
N ILE A 530 -7.72 11.76 -1.12
CA ILE A 530 -6.83 12.86 -0.67
C ILE A 530 -6.63 12.85 0.86
N ASN A 531 -5.37 12.97 1.28
CA ASN A 531 -4.91 12.86 2.67
C ASN A 531 -5.04 14.16 3.50
N ILE A 532 -6.17 14.88 3.41
CA ILE A 532 -6.28 16.18 4.12
C ILE A 532 -7.29 16.17 5.28
N THR A 533 -8.32 15.31 5.33
CA THR A 533 -9.19 15.26 6.54
C THR A 533 -10.08 14.02 6.73
N SER A 534 -10.50 13.25 5.70
CA SER A 534 -11.23 11.96 5.89
C SER A 534 -11.43 11.13 4.61
N ASN A 535 -10.44 11.08 3.71
CA ASN A 535 -10.54 10.29 2.48
C ASN A 535 -9.24 9.52 2.26
N THR A 536 -8.93 8.56 3.12
CA THR A 536 -7.99 7.48 2.77
C THR A 536 -8.77 6.29 2.24
N HIS A 537 -8.13 5.47 1.41
CA HIS A 537 -8.68 4.16 1.07
C HIS A 537 -8.59 3.28 2.30
N THR A 538 -9.71 2.66 2.67
CA THR A 538 -9.78 1.70 3.77
C THR A 538 -10.09 0.34 3.14
N PRO A 539 -9.23 -0.68 3.32
CA PRO A 539 -9.52 -2.00 2.79
C PRO A 539 -10.77 -2.57 3.45
N LYS A 540 -11.68 -3.05 2.61
CA LYS A 540 -13.01 -3.53 2.98
C LYS A 540 -13.30 -4.87 2.32
N GLY A 541 -14.22 -5.63 2.89
CA GLY A 541 -14.75 -6.86 2.31
C GLY A 541 -16.16 -7.10 2.81
N ASN A 542 -16.95 -7.89 2.08
CA ASN A 542 -18.28 -8.29 2.56
C ASN A 542 -18.67 -9.69 2.10
N ALA A 543 -19.56 -10.32 2.86
CA ALA A 543 -20.24 -11.56 2.51
C ALA A 543 -21.75 -11.35 2.60
N THR A 544 -22.49 -11.79 1.58
CA THR A 544 -23.96 -11.79 1.58
C THR A 544 -24.47 -13.22 1.65
N PHE A 545 -25.65 -13.41 2.24
CA PHE A 545 -26.19 -14.74 2.51
C PHE A 545 -27.52 -14.95 1.79
N THR A 546 -27.68 -16.13 1.19
CA THR A 546 -28.98 -16.61 0.69
C THR A 546 -29.69 -17.38 1.80
N ASN A 547 -31.03 -17.46 1.73
CA ASN A 547 -31.85 -18.05 2.81
C ASN A 547 -31.54 -17.40 4.18
N SER A 548 -31.51 -16.07 4.24
CA SER A 548 -31.04 -15.27 5.38
C SER A 548 -32.01 -15.20 6.57
N VAL A 549 -33.26 -15.63 6.41
CA VAL A 549 -34.28 -15.56 7.47
C VAL A 549 -34.28 -16.84 8.29
N LYS A 550 -34.21 -16.73 9.62
CA LYS A 550 -34.22 -17.85 10.56
C LYS A 550 -35.14 -17.54 11.74
N ASN A 551 -35.99 -18.50 12.09
CA ASN A 551 -36.83 -18.42 13.28
C ASN A 551 -36.19 -19.17 14.44
N PHE A 552 -36.13 -18.54 15.61
CA PHE A 552 -35.68 -19.16 16.85
C PHE A 552 -36.92 -19.57 17.64
N TYR A 553 -37.04 -20.85 17.93
CA TYR A 553 -38.20 -21.42 18.62
C TYR A 553 -37.85 -21.89 20.03
N PHE A 554 -38.69 -21.51 20.98
CA PHE A 554 -38.64 -22.06 22.33
C PHE A 554 -39.34 -23.42 22.31
N ALA A 555 -38.60 -24.50 22.55
CA ALA A 555 -39.15 -25.86 22.53
C ALA A 555 -39.05 -26.57 23.88
N ARG A 556 -39.83 -27.63 24.07
CA ARG A 556 -39.72 -28.53 25.22
C ARG A 556 -40.09 -29.96 24.85
N VAL A 557 -39.64 -30.93 25.65
CA VAL A 557 -40.21 -32.27 25.63
C VAL A 557 -41.37 -32.37 26.62
N VAL A 558 -42.48 -32.97 26.20
CA VAL A 558 -43.64 -33.23 27.06
C VAL A 558 -44.39 -34.47 26.58
N SER A 559 -45.14 -35.12 27.46
CA SER A 559 -46.03 -36.22 27.09
C SER A 559 -47.12 -35.78 26.09
N ASP A 560 -47.62 -36.70 25.27
CA ASP A 560 -48.73 -36.42 24.34
C ASP A 560 -50.05 -36.07 25.05
N LEU A 561 -50.26 -36.61 26.26
CA LEU A 561 -51.41 -36.33 27.12
C LEU A 561 -50.99 -35.70 28.45
N ASN A 562 -51.87 -34.84 28.99
CA ASN A 562 -51.69 -34.25 30.33
C ASN A 562 -51.94 -35.28 31.44
N ASN A 563 -52.86 -36.23 31.21
CA ASN A 563 -53.18 -37.31 32.13
C ASN A 563 -53.49 -38.57 31.32
N TYR A 564 -52.86 -39.67 31.69
CA TYR A 564 -53.16 -40.99 31.13
C TYR A 564 -54.27 -41.67 31.92
N PRO A 565 -55.06 -42.56 31.30
CA PRO A 565 -56.11 -43.29 31.99
C PRO A 565 -55.53 -44.13 33.14
N ARG A 566 -56.34 -44.32 34.20
CA ARG A 566 -55.99 -45.24 35.29
C ARG A 566 -55.95 -46.67 34.74
N VAL A 567 -54.87 -47.39 35.01
CA VAL A 567 -54.75 -48.80 34.64
C VAL A 567 -55.05 -49.74 35.80
N ASN A 568 -55.70 -50.84 35.48
CA ASN A 568 -55.85 -51.95 36.41
C ASN A 568 -54.59 -52.82 36.35
N MET A 569 -53.78 -52.77 37.41
CA MET A 569 -52.52 -53.51 37.51
C MET A 569 -52.70 -55.04 37.41
N THR A 570 -53.91 -55.57 37.60
CA THR A 570 -54.22 -57.00 37.44
C THR A 570 -54.53 -57.39 35.99
N VAL A 571 -54.89 -56.44 35.14
CA VAL A 571 -55.37 -56.70 33.76
C VAL A 571 -54.37 -56.22 32.70
N SER A 572 -53.82 -55.03 32.86
CA SER A 572 -52.76 -54.49 31.99
C SER A 572 -51.89 -53.53 32.80
N PRO A 573 -50.69 -53.95 33.24
CA PRO A 573 -49.80 -53.11 34.02
C PRO A 573 -49.03 -52.08 33.17
N LEU A 574 -49.29 -52.01 31.86
CA LEU A 574 -48.57 -51.15 30.91
C LEU A 574 -49.42 -49.94 30.51
N VAL A 575 -48.80 -48.75 30.57
CA VAL A 575 -49.29 -47.51 29.96
C VAL A 575 -48.20 -47.00 29.03
N ARG A 576 -48.55 -46.73 27.76
CA ARG A 576 -47.66 -46.05 26.83
C ARG A 576 -47.79 -44.54 27.06
N THR A 577 -46.66 -43.87 27.26
CA THR A 577 -46.61 -42.41 27.45
C THR A 577 -45.70 -41.74 26.42
N PRO A 578 -46.14 -41.57 25.16
CA PRO A 578 -45.33 -40.95 24.12
C PRO A 578 -44.84 -39.56 24.53
N LEU A 579 -43.57 -39.29 24.28
CA LEU A 579 -42.97 -37.96 24.46
C LEU A 579 -42.89 -37.25 23.12
N ASN A 580 -43.28 -35.99 23.11
CA ASN A 580 -43.36 -35.12 21.95
C ASN A 580 -42.54 -33.85 22.19
N VAL A 581 -42.11 -33.20 21.10
CA VAL A 581 -41.51 -31.87 21.15
C VAL A 581 -42.57 -30.83 20.83
N ASP A 582 -42.82 -29.92 21.78
CA ASP A 582 -43.72 -28.79 21.60
C ASP A 582 -42.89 -27.50 21.35
N ILE A 583 -43.38 -26.63 20.46
CA ILE A 583 -42.91 -25.25 20.22
C ILE A 583 -43.87 -24.27 20.87
N TYR A 584 -43.34 -23.24 21.53
CA TYR A 584 -44.16 -22.19 22.15
C TYR A 584 -44.45 -21.03 21.20
N CYS A 585 -45.71 -20.58 21.14
CA CYS A 585 -46.10 -19.28 20.63
C CYS A 585 -47.44 -18.82 21.22
N ARG A 586 -47.45 -17.73 21.98
CA ARG A 586 -48.67 -17.13 22.53
C ARG A 586 -48.53 -15.61 22.60
N THR A 587 -49.39 -14.92 21.86
CA THR A 587 -49.40 -13.45 21.81
C THR A 587 -50.77 -12.95 21.36
N ASP A 588 -51.09 -11.72 21.75
CA ASP A 588 -52.29 -11.02 21.30
C ASP A 588 -52.10 -10.33 19.94
N ILE A 589 -50.87 -10.36 19.38
CA ILE A 589 -50.56 -9.82 18.07
C ILE A 589 -51.16 -10.74 16.98
N PRO A 590 -52.07 -10.23 16.14
CA PRO A 590 -52.70 -11.04 15.09
C PRO A 590 -51.66 -11.63 14.13
N ASN A 591 -51.84 -12.91 13.76
CA ASN A 591 -51.00 -13.67 12.82
C ASN A 591 -49.52 -13.85 13.19
N TYR A 592 -49.03 -13.35 14.33
CA TYR A 592 -47.61 -13.41 14.68
C TYR A 592 -47.01 -14.83 14.57
N CYS A 593 -47.65 -15.84 15.17
CA CYS A 593 -47.18 -17.22 15.12
C CYS A 593 -47.19 -17.80 13.69
N LYS A 594 -48.16 -17.39 12.87
CA LYS A 594 -48.29 -17.82 11.47
C LYS A 594 -47.16 -17.21 10.63
N ASP A 595 -46.93 -15.92 10.77
CA ASP A 595 -45.94 -15.18 10.01
C ASP A 595 -44.51 -15.66 10.33
N ARG A 596 -44.28 -16.18 11.55
CA ARG A 596 -43.00 -16.75 12.01
C ARG A 596 -42.92 -18.26 11.77
N ASN A 597 -43.76 -18.76 10.87
CA ASN A 597 -43.82 -20.13 10.38
C ASN A 597 -44.05 -21.23 11.44
N VAL A 598 -44.54 -20.89 12.65
CA VAL A 598 -44.80 -21.89 13.69
C VAL A 598 -45.86 -22.89 13.22
N ILE A 599 -46.90 -22.40 12.55
CA ILE A 599 -48.02 -23.24 12.09
C ILE A 599 -47.57 -24.22 11.01
N ALA A 600 -46.68 -23.83 10.09
CA ALA A 600 -46.19 -24.74 9.06
C ALA A 600 -45.24 -25.81 9.61
N ASN A 601 -44.57 -25.51 10.73
CA ASN A 601 -43.68 -26.41 11.43
C ASN A 601 -44.37 -27.20 12.56
N SER A 602 -45.70 -27.14 12.64
CA SER A 602 -46.46 -27.83 13.69
C SER A 602 -47.78 -28.45 13.23
N ASN A 603 -48.31 -29.38 14.05
CA ASN A 603 -49.61 -29.98 13.83
C ASN A 603 -50.67 -29.42 14.79
N LEU A 604 -51.56 -28.56 14.26
CA LEU A 604 -52.69 -27.97 15.00
C LEU A 604 -53.74 -28.99 15.45
N SER A 605 -53.87 -30.11 14.74
CA SER A 605 -54.85 -31.16 15.05
C SER A 605 -54.32 -32.23 16.00
N GLY A 606 -53.02 -32.19 16.32
CA GLY A 606 -52.32 -33.21 17.08
C GLY A 606 -52.43 -33.08 18.60
N THR A 607 -52.78 -31.90 19.14
CA THR A 607 -52.87 -31.68 20.59
C THR A 607 -53.94 -30.65 20.95
N THR A 608 -54.48 -30.70 22.17
CA THR A 608 -55.34 -29.63 22.71
C THR A 608 -54.54 -28.52 23.39
N ARG A 609 -53.20 -28.62 23.40
CA ARG A 609 -52.31 -27.69 24.12
C ARG A 609 -52.09 -26.37 23.39
N GLU A 610 -52.49 -26.30 22.12
CA GLU A 610 -52.49 -25.07 21.31
C GLU A 610 -53.22 -23.93 22.03
N GLN A 611 -54.28 -24.23 22.77
CA GLN A 611 -55.04 -23.25 23.56
C GLN A 611 -54.17 -22.50 24.59
N ASN A 612 -53.05 -23.10 24.99
CA ASN A 612 -52.07 -22.53 25.92
C ASN A 612 -50.79 -22.04 25.20
N GLY A 613 -50.80 -22.01 23.87
CA GLY A 613 -49.67 -21.59 23.03
C GLY A 613 -48.62 -22.65 22.75
N TRP A 614 -48.91 -23.93 22.97
CA TRP A 614 -47.95 -25.02 22.68
C TRP A 614 -48.38 -25.82 21.45
N TYR A 615 -47.48 -25.91 20.49
CA TYR A 615 -47.72 -26.51 19.17
C TYR A 615 -46.81 -27.73 18.98
N LEU A 616 -47.36 -28.87 18.59
CA LEU A 616 -46.57 -30.09 18.34
C LEU A 616 -45.66 -29.90 17.13
N SER A 617 -44.34 -29.96 17.32
CA SER A 617 -43.35 -29.89 16.23
C SER A 617 -43.42 -31.14 15.34
N ILE A 618 -43.55 -30.96 14.03
CA ILE A 618 -43.59 -32.06 13.05
C ILE A 618 -42.29 -32.25 12.27
N ASN A 619 -41.40 -31.26 12.32
CA ASN A 619 -40.12 -31.28 11.60
C ASN A 619 -38.93 -31.55 12.52
N HIS A 620 -39.17 -31.94 13.78
CA HIS A 620 -38.11 -32.29 14.71
C HIS A 620 -37.36 -33.56 14.30
N ASN A 621 -36.02 -33.48 14.24
CA ASN A 621 -35.15 -34.63 14.05
C ASN A 621 -34.47 -35.00 15.37
N GLY A 622 -34.92 -36.09 16.01
CA GLY A 622 -34.42 -36.53 17.32
C GLY A 622 -32.95 -37.00 17.35
N GLN A 623 -32.30 -37.21 16.20
CA GLN A 623 -30.86 -37.49 16.16
C GLN A 623 -30.01 -36.21 16.16
N LEU A 624 -30.57 -35.10 15.67
CA LEU A 624 -29.81 -33.89 15.36
C LEU A 624 -30.23 -32.71 16.24
N ASP A 625 -31.52 -32.42 16.36
CA ASP A 625 -32.05 -31.24 17.06
C ASP A 625 -32.02 -31.34 18.59
N GLY A 626 -31.46 -32.44 19.11
CA GLY A 626 -31.53 -32.83 20.52
C GLY A 626 -32.55 -33.93 20.76
N ASN A 627 -32.44 -34.57 21.92
CA ASN A 627 -33.31 -35.69 22.32
C ASN A 627 -33.48 -35.75 23.84
N VAL A 628 -34.32 -36.68 24.31
CA VAL A 628 -34.32 -37.16 25.69
C VAL A 628 -33.03 -37.94 25.93
N THR A 629 -32.27 -37.56 26.94
CA THR A 629 -30.97 -38.15 27.26
C THR A 629 -31.04 -39.14 28.41
N ASP A 630 -31.97 -38.94 29.35
CA ASP A 630 -32.10 -39.77 30.55
C ASP A 630 -33.48 -39.57 31.19
N LEU A 631 -33.95 -40.57 31.93
CA LEU A 631 -35.19 -40.53 32.70
C LEU A 631 -34.87 -40.88 34.15
N ILE A 632 -34.97 -39.90 35.05
CA ILE A 632 -34.47 -40.05 36.42
C ILE A 632 -35.62 -40.11 37.42
N PRO A 633 -35.85 -41.27 38.08
CA PRO A 633 -36.81 -41.37 39.16
C PRO A 633 -36.31 -40.73 40.45
N ASN A 634 -37.22 -40.12 41.21
CA ASN A 634 -36.91 -39.52 42.52
C ASN A 634 -36.86 -40.53 43.70
N HIS A 635 -36.99 -41.83 43.45
CA HIS A 635 -37.01 -42.89 44.46
C HIS A 635 -36.23 -44.13 44.02
N SER A 636 -35.53 -44.77 44.97
CA SER A 636 -34.68 -45.94 44.75
C SER A 636 -35.41 -47.29 44.56
N ASN A 637 -36.75 -47.32 44.66
CA ASN A 637 -37.57 -48.53 44.45
C ASN A 637 -38.03 -48.71 42.99
N ILE A 638 -37.38 -48.00 42.05
CA ILE A 638 -37.70 -48.02 40.63
C ILE A 638 -36.51 -48.65 39.91
N ASN A 639 -36.79 -49.73 39.17
CA ASN A 639 -35.82 -50.30 38.26
C ASN A 639 -36.10 -49.71 36.87
N LEU A 640 -35.15 -48.93 36.37
CA LEU A 640 -35.10 -48.59 34.95
C LEU A 640 -34.51 -49.79 34.23
N THR A 641 -35.31 -50.41 33.37
CA THR A 641 -34.81 -51.45 32.45
C THR A 641 -34.70 -50.85 31.07
N PRO A 642 -33.49 -50.66 30.52
CA PRO A 642 -33.36 -50.43 29.09
C PRO A 642 -33.90 -51.66 28.37
N ASN A 643 -34.92 -51.43 27.55
CA ASN A 643 -35.60 -52.34 26.63
C ASN A 643 -35.47 -53.88 26.87
N PRO A 644 -36.54 -54.60 27.27
CA PRO A 644 -36.58 -56.05 27.13
C PRO A 644 -36.81 -56.44 25.66
N THR A 645 -35.82 -57.05 25.00
CA THR A 645 -36.03 -57.85 23.78
C THR A 645 -37.10 -58.94 24.00
N PRO A 646 -37.95 -59.28 23.01
CA PRO A 646 -37.69 -59.19 21.58
C PRO A 646 -38.50 -58.11 20.83
N ALA A 647 -37.89 -57.64 19.74
CA ALA A 647 -38.47 -56.73 18.75
C ALA A 647 -39.80 -57.26 18.19
N GLY A 648 -40.85 -56.41 18.16
CA GLY A 648 -42.03 -56.69 17.34
C GLY A 648 -43.40 -56.21 17.80
N ALA A 649 -43.56 -55.34 18.80
CA ALA A 649 -44.89 -54.80 19.16
C ALA A 649 -44.88 -53.28 19.37
N ASP A 650 -45.09 -52.54 18.28
CA ASP A 650 -45.60 -51.17 18.24
C ASP A 650 -44.91 -50.14 19.16
N ASP A 651 -43.59 -50.25 19.33
CA ASP A 651 -42.77 -49.34 20.12
C ASP A 651 -42.23 -48.17 19.30
N LEU A 652 -42.16 -47.00 19.94
CA LEU A 652 -41.46 -45.83 19.42
C LEU A 652 -40.00 -46.21 19.13
N MET A 653 -39.61 -46.15 17.85
CA MET A 653 -38.20 -46.06 17.47
C MET A 653 -37.71 -44.63 17.78
N LEU A 654 -36.87 -44.48 18.80
CA LEU A 654 -35.97 -43.33 18.93
C LEU A 654 -34.58 -43.80 18.51
N ASP A 655 -34.11 -43.38 17.35
CA ASP A 655 -32.91 -43.93 16.73
C ASP A 655 -31.61 -43.67 17.49
N ASN A 656 -31.59 -42.95 18.62
CA ASN A 656 -30.36 -42.65 19.41
C ASN A 656 -30.61 -42.15 20.87
N GLY A 657 -31.76 -42.39 21.48
CA GLY A 657 -31.99 -42.17 22.92
C GLY A 657 -32.11 -43.52 23.62
N GLU A 658 -31.64 -43.68 24.87
CA GLU A 658 -31.90 -44.92 25.61
C GLU A 658 -33.41 -45.08 25.81
N ASN A 659 -33.99 -46.02 25.06
CA ASN A 659 -35.38 -46.41 25.13
C ASN A 659 -35.59 -47.26 26.40
N GLY A 660 -36.30 -46.72 27.37
CA GLY A 660 -36.58 -47.38 28.64
C GLY A 660 -38.04 -47.75 28.80
N LEU A 661 -38.30 -48.95 29.31
CA LEU A 661 -39.54 -49.23 30.01
C LEU A 661 -39.30 -48.90 31.49
N GLU A 662 -39.99 -47.90 32.00
CA GLU A 662 -39.92 -47.55 33.41
C GLU A 662 -40.80 -48.49 34.22
N SER A 663 -40.18 -49.30 35.08
CA SER A 663 -40.91 -50.17 36.01
C SER A 663 -40.95 -49.55 37.40
N ALA A 664 -42.07 -48.90 37.71
CA ALA A 664 -42.35 -48.43 39.06
C ALA A 664 -42.98 -49.55 39.89
N THR A 665 -42.31 -49.96 40.98
CA THR A 665 -42.86 -50.94 41.93
C THR A 665 -43.37 -50.22 43.18
N PHE A 666 -44.67 -50.34 43.44
CA PHE A 666 -45.30 -49.83 44.66
C PHE A 666 -45.45 -50.97 45.67
N ILE A 667 -44.84 -50.85 46.85
CA ILE A 667 -44.94 -51.85 47.93
C ILE A 667 -46.35 -51.82 48.56
N ASN A 668 -46.97 -50.65 48.63
CA ASN A 668 -48.36 -50.44 49.02
C ASN A 668 -48.95 -49.22 48.28
N CYS A 669 -50.24 -49.23 47.95
CA CYS A 669 -50.89 -48.13 47.22
C CYS A 669 -51.62 -47.15 48.14
N SER A 670 -50.99 -46.75 49.24
CA SER A 670 -51.51 -45.76 50.19
C SER A 670 -51.10 -44.31 49.81
N ASN A 671 -51.45 -43.88 48.60
CA ASN A 671 -51.04 -42.59 47.99
C ASN A 671 -49.52 -42.36 47.78
N PRO A 672 -48.69 -43.35 47.43
CA PRO A 672 -47.34 -43.06 46.98
C PRO A 672 -47.35 -42.31 45.64
N THR A 673 -46.50 -41.28 45.55
CA THR A 673 -46.25 -40.48 44.35
C THR A 673 -44.80 -40.67 43.93
N ILE A 674 -44.60 -41.09 42.68
CA ILE A 674 -43.30 -41.17 42.04
C ILE A 674 -43.21 -40.05 41.02
N THR A 675 -42.08 -39.35 41.00
CA THR A 675 -41.80 -38.34 39.97
C THR A 675 -40.61 -38.80 39.16
N VAL A 676 -40.75 -38.74 37.84
CA VAL A 676 -39.70 -39.06 36.90
C VAL A 676 -39.34 -37.82 36.13
N THR A 677 -38.09 -37.40 36.29
CA THR A 677 -37.52 -36.23 35.64
C THR A 677 -37.05 -36.62 34.25
N ILE A 678 -37.55 -35.92 33.23
CA ILE A 678 -37.13 -36.12 31.84
C ILE A 678 -35.95 -35.19 31.59
N LYS A 679 -34.74 -35.75 31.49
CA LYS A 679 -33.54 -35.02 31.07
C LYS A 679 -33.44 -35.00 29.56
N THR A 680 -33.08 -33.85 29.01
CA THR A 680 -33.02 -33.63 27.57
C THR A 680 -31.75 -32.88 27.19
N SER A 681 -31.46 -32.86 25.89
CA SER A 681 -30.46 -31.95 25.34
C SER A 681 -30.82 -30.48 25.64
N PRO A 682 -29.85 -29.57 25.79
CA PRO A 682 -30.11 -28.18 26.21
C PRO A 682 -31.16 -27.43 25.38
N ALA A 683 -31.22 -27.66 24.08
CA ALA A 683 -32.21 -27.07 23.17
C ALA A 683 -33.67 -27.42 23.53
N LEU A 684 -33.90 -28.58 24.15
CA LEU A 684 -35.21 -29.08 24.53
C LEU A 684 -35.49 -28.99 26.04
N ALA A 685 -34.52 -28.49 26.83
CA ALA A 685 -34.63 -28.39 28.28
C ALA A 685 -35.75 -27.43 28.73
N PHE A 686 -36.56 -27.86 29.68
CA PHE A 686 -37.62 -27.07 30.29
C PHE A 686 -37.77 -27.48 31.75
N GLU A 687 -38.15 -26.57 32.65
CA GLU A 687 -38.20 -26.84 34.08
C GLU A 687 -39.51 -26.33 34.72
N PRO A 688 -40.24 -27.17 35.48
CA PRO A 688 -39.98 -28.58 35.72
C PRO A 688 -40.31 -29.45 34.50
N SER A 689 -39.41 -30.35 34.11
CA SER A 689 -39.66 -31.39 33.10
C SER A 689 -39.79 -32.74 33.80
N GLN A 690 -41.00 -33.04 34.25
CA GLN A 690 -41.29 -34.25 35.01
C GLN A 690 -42.69 -34.75 34.71
N TYR A 691 -42.88 -36.06 34.84
CA TYR A 691 -44.22 -36.64 34.94
C TYR A 691 -44.34 -37.46 36.22
N THR A 692 -45.57 -37.60 36.68
CA THR A 692 -45.88 -38.11 38.01
C THR A 692 -46.73 -39.35 37.90
N VAL A 693 -46.29 -40.44 38.53
CA VAL A 693 -47.03 -41.70 38.64
C VAL A 693 -47.56 -41.82 40.06
N ASN A 694 -48.88 -41.90 40.19
CA ASN A 694 -49.55 -42.03 41.48
C ASN A 694 -50.18 -43.42 41.61
N CYS A 695 -49.97 -44.09 42.76
CA CYS A 695 -50.77 -45.26 43.10
C CYS A 695 -51.82 -44.94 44.17
N THR A 696 -53.05 -45.43 43.97
CA THR A 696 -54.16 -45.22 44.91
C THR A 696 -54.87 -46.55 45.18
N ASN A 697 -55.07 -46.90 46.45
CA ASN A 697 -55.86 -48.05 46.88
C ASN A 697 -57.35 -47.80 46.56
N VAL A 698 -58.01 -48.77 45.93
CA VAL A 698 -59.31 -48.60 45.24
C VAL A 698 -60.50 -48.46 46.20
N ASP A 699 -61.41 -47.55 45.86
CA ASP A 699 -62.85 -47.82 45.93
C ASP A 699 -63.32 -48.16 44.48
N PRO A 700 -63.79 -49.40 44.21
CA PRO A 700 -64.07 -49.92 42.86
C PRO A 700 -65.25 -49.26 42.12
N SER A 701 -65.92 -48.27 42.70
CA SER A 701 -67.09 -47.60 42.12
C SER A 701 -66.79 -46.45 41.13
N GLN A 702 -65.51 -46.07 40.94
CA GLN A 702 -65.13 -44.90 40.14
C GLN A 702 -64.39 -45.19 38.82
N TRP A 703 -64.42 -46.43 38.32
CA TRP A 703 -63.81 -46.78 37.03
C TRP A 703 -64.69 -46.29 35.87
N THR A 704 -64.39 -45.12 35.30
CA THR A 704 -64.93 -44.75 33.99
C THR A 704 -64.14 -45.46 32.89
N GLY A 705 -64.76 -46.46 32.24
CA GLY A 705 -64.36 -46.88 30.88
C GLY A 705 -63.63 -48.22 30.70
N VAL A 706 -63.48 -49.07 31.73
CA VAL A 706 -62.92 -50.44 31.55
C VAL A 706 -63.98 -51.49 31.88
N GLY A 707 -64.42 -52.24 30.87
CA GLY A 707 -65.32 -53.37 31.07
C GLY A 707 -64.62 -54.56 31.74
N LYS A 708 -65.38 -55.43 32.41
CA LYS A 708 -64.90 -56.64 33.13
C LYS A 708 -64.01 -57.59 32.32
N THR A 709 -63.95 -57.47 30.99
CA THR A 709 -63.12 -58.28 30.09
C THR A 709 -61.79 -57.61 29.71
N GLY A 710 -61.47 -56.44 30.26
CA GLY A 710 -60.25 -55.69 29.95
C GLY A 710 -60.34 -54.77 28.73
N ASN A 711 -61.50 -54.68 28.08
CA ASN A 711 -61.70 -53.76 26.96
C ASN A 711 -61.91 -52.32 27.46
N ILE A 712 -61.07 -51.41 26.98
CA ILE A 712 -61.13 -49.97 27.27
C ILE A 712 -62.00 -49.30 26.20
N LEU A 713 -63.00 -48.51 26.61
CA LEU A 713 -63.70 -47.60 25.70
C LEU A 713 -62.77 -46.44 25.36
N SER A 714 -62.16 -46.44 24.16
CA SER A 714 -61.50 -45.25 23.62
C SER A 714 -62.53 -44.16 23.39
N VAL A 715 -62.68 -43.26 24.36
CA VAL A 715 -63.36 -42.00 24.13
C VAL A 715 -62.43 -41.16 23.25
N LYS A 716 -62.63 -41.18 21.92
CA LYS A 716 -62.07 -40.14 21.07
C LYS A 716 -62.56 -38.79 21.61
N PRO A 717 -61.69 -37.81 21.91
CA PRO A 717 -62.15 -36.48 22.24
C PRO A 717 -62.84 -35.91 20.99
N LYS A 718 -64.17 -35.87 20.99
CA LYS A 718 -64.96 -35.27 19.91
C LYS A 718 -65.04 -33.77 20.13
N VAL A 719 -64.31 -33.08 19.26
CA VAL A 719 -64.56 -31.78 18.60
C VAL A 719 -65.97 -31.21 18.84
N ASN A 720 -66.09 -30.17 19.67
CA ASN A 720 -66.79 -28.90 19.39
C ASN A 720 -67.19 -28.13 20.67
N LYS A 721 -67.19 -26.80 20.55
CA LYS A 721 -67.74 -25.85 21.53
C LYS A 721 -69.12 -26.31 21.99
N SER A 722 -69.31 -26.45 23.30
CA SER A 722 -70.64 -26.53 23.92
C SER A 722 -71.35 -25.18 23.75
N GLY A 723 -71.87 -24.92 22.55
CA GLY A 723 -73.02 -24.04 22.36
C GLY A 723 -74.27 -24.88 22.61
N LYS A 724 -75.10 -24.42 23.56
CA LYS A 724 -76.47 -24.85 23.89
C LYS A 724 -76.94 -26.19 23.29
N MET A 725 -77.17 -27.19 24.15
CA MET A 725 -78.18 -28.20 23.88
C MET A 725 -79.56 -27.53 23.95
N ASP A 726 -80.32 -27.60 22.85
CA ASP A 726 -81.76 -27.35 22.84
C ASP A 726 -82.49 -28.69 22.76
N TRP A 727 -83.66 -28.77 23.40
CA TRP A 727 -84.65 -29.83 23.25
C TRP A 727 -85.72 -29.39 22.26
#